data_AF-A0A2E5JFB5-F1
#
_entry.id   AF-A0A2E5JFB5-F1
#
_cell.length_a   1.000
_cell.length_b   1.000
_cell.length_c   1.000
_cell.angle_alpha   90.00
_cell.angle_beta   90.00
_cell.angle_gamma   90.00
#
_symmetry.space_group_name_H-M   'P 1'
#
loop_
_entity.id
_entity.type
_entity.pdbx_description
1 polymer ?
#
loop_
_entity_poly.entity_id
_entity_poly.type
_entity_poly.pdbx_seq_one_letter_code
_entity_poly.pdbx_strand_id
1 'polypeptide(L)'
;MKTSKSWLIGLSLLLTMLMSSAQARIIYDFTALDQRQERVIENPDITEESLVTLNLPIEFVKQQMRQALLADGSPIKALPRIEFDPMQNLVILEGDIEIPADILRDLQDIAGSEAVPVMHHFRAAFKLPSARVLALTRFFQIEFVELKIGEMSYLEAMNVIGNFTANIMMNTSFMNWAMDVKPEIADNEDENINLKLKRFIERKELRFRDRSVAFKLDLAQIAGLDAYAGIEDLRLWFVGPVVFKGTQDRVMLRVEAGLNKPDSSWFAALKDRLDHDARSLEEVRSELYTKFSDLAALSTHFQQLVTSTRNDFRLGALEPRLESEINDIHPTLMRRAREILSLSNPVFKADPENTHYLFVKEAYEHVVSAMTEVKRRNFITSSLQNGGVAGNGKPFLEKRISQDALNQAVRFFRDVDFEGEKLFTDIHLVIAPQVPGLVIRGRMNIDINVLMAIGLEGEDIEWPNERMRADEKTWGAGVPFEATIRLHMMDNSWLGIDLDKISLFEGSQRIWMDHSNSHGAQLANYIKMAVAQTLITTLIDQPSDEAPAVEIENAHQKVLTKIQGQSQIYASARVGDSPEQILRSLVDVARIDIDKNPFLVAGREYVAGKTELLFKNLVKHDPESDLLMLKLDPRVVSDTIVATENNVQVWNIEAVFDKKLNNTFLDLSLGYGKRSKSYVQSLFTRAEYSDGQNFAGIDESKGRAPRDLGVEINLSSFEKLTNRILSDAATQQNKVVEDELKKDEEFESYLVRDMGLSAVRDGVLGVNITLTHVKKSKRGWYNPSRWFGETWPVDRKTLSLSAEMALSVEPVSKYKDEIKLAPNEVFLGDELLRFDLRAVKANANGDLGVLDRAVNLIGGLNFGSSTIARKLKKIILKFAAGYLNEKDPSKNGNTVLGGVHLNQFVKVLVHDEELLIQLNPHMMGVAFDVKLLQGHSYNGKALGLTVNPNTQKLSVDLQTIGNLAAVDKAELAWVMDEAMKLFAPYLNERNPTELVRKLNRLELWDRLFYATDITKMALYPRLIAMAGRYDALASIIEQDQNIVDAVLGLQSAARAGDQAKRQLTVAGVETMYLAAAGLVLHGNMQRLIDKLDAMGVSNQVTYIDDMRARSQHLATNYIERLMSVYQAKYQANNAKIIAKGPTDWSYATFPDAKFSQEAWTRLKAWVTKFNN
;
A
#
# COMPACT_ATOMS: atom_id res chain seq x y z
N MET A 1 13.50 -17.64 3.26
CA MET A 1 14.16 -17.18 4.50
C MET A 1 15.09 -18.20 5.13
N LYS A 2 14.96 -19.49 4.86
CA LYS A 2 16.03 -20.48 5.08
C LYS A 2 17.31 -20.24 4.20
N THR A 3 17.28 -19.35 3.20
CA THR A 3 18.47 -18.75 2.54
C THR A 3 19.38 -17.96 3.47
N SER A 4 18.84 -17.44 4.58
CA SER A 4 19.65 -16.86 5.64
C SER A 4 20.49 -17.93 6.35
N LYS A 5 20.08 -19.22 6.37
CA LYS A 5 20.88 -20.35 6.90
C LYS A 5 22.24 -20.41 6.19
N SER A 6 22.28 -20.46 4.85
CA SER A 6 23.56 -20.50 4.12
C SER A 6 24.37 -19.20 4.20
N TRP A 7 23.71 -18.04 4.28
CA TRP A 7 24.41 -16.74 4.37
C TRP A 7 24.92 -16.42 5.77
N LEU A 8 24.15 -16.75 6.81
CA LEU A 8 24.56 -16.69 8.21
C LEU A 8 25.57 -17.77 8.50
N ILE A 9 25.44 -19.00 8.01
CA ILE A 9 26.48 -20.03 8.15
C ILE A 9 27.72 -19.62 7.35
N GLY A 10 27.59 -19.05 6.15
CA GLY A 10 28.71 -18.56 5.36
C GLY A 10 29.43 -17.38 6.01
N LEU A 11 28.71 -16.38 6.51
CA LEU A 11 29.24 -15.23 7.24
C LEU A 11 29.76 -15.64 8.63
N SER A 12 29.04 -16.51 9.35
CA SER A 12 29.46 -17.08 10.64
C SER A 12 30.68 -17.93 10.42
N LEU A 13 30.79 -18.78 9.41
CA LEU A 13 32.00 -19.53 9.09
C LEU A 13 33.13 -18.61 8.63
N LEU A 14 32.86 -17.54 7.85
CA LEU A 14 33.88 -16.56 7.49
C LEU A 14 34.42 -15.86 8.74
N LEU A 15 33.53 -15.44 9.64
CA LEU A 15 33.87 -14.76 10.89
C LEU A 15 34.44 -15.71 11.94
N THR A 16 33.98 -16.95 11.97
CA THR A 16 34.47 -18.02 12.84
C THR A 16 35.77 -18.57 12.28
N MET A 17 36.11 -18.48 10.98
CA MET A 17 37.47 -18.79 10.47
C MET A 17 38.43 -17.62 10.65
N LEU A 18 37.91 -16.38 10.60
CA LEU A 18 38.64 -15.20 11.03
C LEU A 18 38.88 -15.20 12.56
N MET A 19 38.03 -15.87 13.35
CA MET A 19 38.09 -15.92 14.82
C MET A 19 38.52 -17.27 15.45
N SER A 20 38.45 -18.39 14.73
CA SER A 20 38.82 -19.73 15.20
C SER A 20 39.95 -20.24 14.33
N SER A 21 40.99 -20.73 15.01
CA SER A 21 42.00 -21.75 14.69
C SER A 21 42.36 -22.19 13.26
N ALA A 22 41.70 -21.77 12.19
CA ALA A 22 42.13 -21.95 10.80
C ALA A 22 43.41 -21.16 10.53
N GLN A 23 43.58 -19.93 11.05
CA GLN A 23 44.90 -19.26 11.07
C GLN A 23 45.93 -20.01 11.94
N ALA A 24 45.49 -20.70 12.99
CA ALA A 24 46.37 -21.52 13.81
C ALA A 24 46.81 -22.81 13.07
N ARG A 25 45.91 -23.47 12.34
CA ARG A 25 46.19 -24.70 11.57
C ARG A 25 46.92 -24.47 10.26
N ILE A 26 46.77 -23.29 9.64
CA ILE A 26 47.59 -22.83 8.50
C ILE A 26 49.09 -23.00 8.79
N ILE A 27 49.50 -23.03 10.06
CA ILE A 27 50.91 -22.99 10.46
C ILE A 27 51.40 -24.35 11.01
N TYR A 28 50.52 -25.35 11.14
CA TYR A 28 50.87 -26.63 11.79
C TYR A 28 51.59 -27.65 10.90
N ASP A 29 51.97 -27.32 9.66
CA ASP A 29 52.77 -28.23 8.80
C ASP A 29 54.05 -27.59 8.23
N PHE A 30 54.64 -26.62 8.96
CA PHE A 30 55.99 -26.11 8.68
C PHE A 30 57.04 -26.89 9.50
N THR A 31 57.23 -28.18 9.20
CA THR A 31 58.39 -28.95 9.69
C THR A 31 59.28 -29.43 8.57
N ALA A 32 59.69 -28.53 7.68
CA ALA A 32 61.00 -28.55 7.03
C ALA A 32 61.07 -27.41 6.00
N LEU A 33 61.91 -26.39 6.24
CA LEU A 33 62.68 -25.78 5.16
C LEU A 33 63.91 -25.04 5.69
N ASP A 34 64.98 -25.31 4.96
CA ASP A 34 66.41 -25.08 5.16
C ASP A 34 66.80 -23.69 5.72
N GLN A 35 67.55 -23.69 6.83
CA GLN A 35 68.22 -22.52 7.38
C GLN A 35 69.39 -22.12 6.46
N ARG A 36 69.15 -21.19 5.52
CA ARG A 36 70.25 -20.43 4.90
C ARG A 36 70.12 -18.97 5.28
N GLN A 37 70.88 -18.57 6.29
CA GLN A 37 71.16 -17.18 6.62
C GLN A 37 71.97 -16.56 5.47
N GLU A 38 71.36 -15.69 4.67
CA GLU A 38 72.09 -14.71 3.87
C GLU A 38 72.19 -13.37 4.62
N ARG A 39 73.38 -12.77 4.55
CA ARG A 39 73.81 -11.60 5.33
C ARG A 39 72.97 -10.36 5.01
N VAL A 40 72.50 -9.71 6.08
CA VAL A 40 71.94 -8.36 6.08
C VAL A 40 73.07 -7.36 5.83
N ILE A 41 72.87 -6.45 4.87
CA ILE A 41 73.66 -5.21 4.76
C ILE A 41 72.94 -4.19 5.65
N GLU A 42 73.61 -3.78 6.73
CA GLU A 42 73.17 -2.73 7.64
C GLU A 42 73.17 -1.37 6.93
N ASN A 43 72.04 -0.66 6.99
CA ASN A 43 71.96 0.77 6.67
C ASN A 43 71.64 1.51 7.99
N PRO A 44 72.42 2.53 8.40
CA PRO A 44 72.30 3.14 9.72
C PRO A 44 71.32 4.31 9.68
N ASP A 45 70.03 4.00 9.76
CA ASP A 45 68.99 4.89 10.28
C ASP A 45 67.97 3.97 10.98
N ILE A 46 68.15 3.82 12.30
CA ILE A 46 67.41 2.85 13.12
C ILE A 46 65.98 3.36 13.31
N THR A 47 65.06 2.88 12.47
CA THR A 47 63.63 2.79 12.78
C THR A 47 63.41 1.48 13.53
N GLU A 48 62.68 1.47 14.65
CA GLU A 48 62.41 0.23 15.41
C GLU A 48 61.93 -0.89 14.46
N GLU A 49 62.75 -1.94 14.31
CA GLU A 49 62.40 -3.10 13.49
C GLU A 49 61.20 -3.83 14.11
N SER A 50 60.24 -4.26 13.30
CA SER A 50 59.13 -5.10 13.75
C SER A 50 59.67 -6.29 14.54
N LEU A 51 59.13 -6.55 15.73
CA LEU A 51 59.54 -7.70 16.56
C LEU A 51 59.29 -9.04 15.85
N VAL A 52 58.27 -9.08 15.00
CA VAL A 52 57.94 -10.23 14.13
C VAL A 52 57.59 -9.72 12.73
N THR A 53 58.23 -10.27 11.71
CA THR A 53 57.80 -10.20 10.30
C THR A 53 57.62 -11.62 9.77
N LEU A 54 56.41 -11.98 9.36
CA LEU A 54 56.10 -13.23 8.66
C LEU A 54 55.72 -12.93 7.20
N ASN A 55 56.32 -13.64 6.26
CA ASN A 55 56.00 -13.57 4.84
C ASN A 55 55.47 -14.94 4.39
N LEU A 56 54.17 -15.03 4.15
CA LEU A 56 53.49 -16.27 3.78
C LEU A 56 53.29 -16.35 2.26
N PRO A 57 53.70 -17.44 1.59
CA PRO A 57 53.40 -17.66 0.19
C PRO A 57 51.88 -17.66 -0.05
N ILE A 58 51.41 -16.84 -1.01
CA ILE A 58 49.97 -16.61 -1.17
C ILE A 58 49.21 -17.86 -1.63
N GLU A 59 49.84 -18.71 -2.44
CA GLU A 59 49.23 -19.97 -2.91
C GLU A 59 48.93 -20.93 -1.77
N PHE A 60 49.81 -20.95 -0.75
CA PHE A 60 49.58 -21.73 0.45
C PHE A 60 48.41 -21.17 1.28
N VAL A 61 48.34 -19.85 1.44
CA VAL A 61 47.20 -19.17 2.10
C VAL A 61 45.89 -19.49 1.39
N LYS A 62 45.86 -19.42 0.05
CA LYS A 62 44.68 -19.77 -0.76
C LYS A 62 44.26 -21.22 -0.57
N GLN A 63 45.21 -22.17 -0.57
CA GLN A 63 44.90 -23.58 -0.38
C GLN A 63 44.25 -23.84 0.99
N GLN A 64 44.77 -23.22 2.04
CA GLN A 64 44.23 -23.35 3.38
C GLN A 64 42.84 -22.70 3.51
N MET A 65 42.65 -21.52 2.91
CA MET A 65 41.33 -20.89 2.84
C MET A 65 40.32 -21.80 2.11
N ARG A 66 40.71 -22.45 1.01
CA ARG A 66 39.85 -23.44 0.33
C ARG A 66 39.53 -24.63 1.21
N GLN A 67 40.52 -25.22 1.88
CA GLN A 67 40.32 -26.36 2.78
C GLN A 67 39.36 -26.00 3.92
N ALA A 68 39.48 -24.81 4.48
CA ALA A 68 38.60 -24.35 5.53
C ALA A 68 37.18 -24.11 4.98
N LEU A 69 37.05 -23.30 3.93
CA LEU A 69 35.75 -22.87 3.38
C LEU A 69 34.98 -24.00 2.68
N LEU A 70 35.64 -25.07 2.24
CA LEU A 70 35.02 -26.24 1.59
C LEU A 70 34.95 -27.49 2.49
N ALA A 71 35.15 -27.34 3.81
CA ALA A 71 35.09 -28.46 4.75
C ALA A 71 33.71 -29.14 4.77
N ASP A 72 33.67 -30.42 5.16
CA ASP A 72 32.42 -31.19 5.29
C ASP A 72 31.41 -30.46 6.19
N GLY A 73 30.20 -30.24 5.67
CA GLY A 73 29.16 -29.43 6.32
C GLY A 73 29.12 -27.95 5.92
N SER A 74 30.09 -27.46 5.14
CA SER A 74 30.07 -26.09 4.60
C SER A 74 28.95 -25.91 3.57
N PRO A 75 28.25 -24.76 3.54
CA PRO A 75 27.32 -24.42 2.47
C PRO A 75 28.07 -24.05 1.18
N ILE A 76 29.34 -23.65 1.25
CA ILE A 76 30.16 -23.36 0.06
C ILE A 76 30.62 -24.69 -0.53
N LYS A 77 30.22 -24.97 -1.78
CA LYS A 77 30.57 -26.21 -2.48
C LYS A 77 31.70 -26.02 -3.48
N ALA A 78 31.88 -24.80 -3.97
CA ALA A 78 32.99 -24.46 -4.85
C ALA A 78 33.56 -23.09 -4.48
N LEU A 79 34.88 -22.97 -4.54
CA LEU A 79 35.60 -21.71 -4.34
C LEU A 79 36.74 -21.58 -5.37
N PRO A 80 36.38 -21.46 -6.67
CA PRO A 80 37.32 -21.40 -7.77
C PRO A 80 38.31 -20.24 -7.62
N ARG A 81 37.89 -19.10 -7.06
CA ARG A 81 38.72 -17.89 -7.02
C ARG A 81 38.94 -17.40 -5.59
N ILE A 82 40.22 -17.26 -5.27
CA ILE A 82 40.73 -16.54 -4.09
C ILE A 82 41.90 -15.71 -4.58
N GLU A 83 41.79 -14.39 -4.49
CA GLU A 83 42.81 -13.45 -4.96
C GLU A 83 43.14 -12.41 -3.90
N PHE A 84 44.39 -11.98 -3.95
CA PHE A 84 44.94 -10.97 -3.06
C PHE A 84 45.65 -9.93 -3.90
N ASP A 85 45.16 -8.69 -3.84
CA ASP A 85 45.72 -7.57 -4.59
C ASP A 85 46.48 -6.62 -3.65
N PRO A 86 47.81 -6.51 -3.79
CA PRO A 86 48.63 -5.63 -2.95
C PRO A 86 48.44 -4.14 -3.27
N MET A 87 48.01 -3.79 -4.48
CA MET A 87 47.79 -2.39 -4.88
C MET A 87 46.60 -1.75 -4.15
N GLN A 88 45.56 -2.53 -3.86
CA GLN A 88 44.35 -2.06 -3.15
C GLN A 88 44.22 -2.62 -1.72
N ASN A 89 45.18 -3.45 -1.28
CA ASN A 89 45.08 -4.23 -0.04
C ASN A 89 43.76 -5.03 0.02
N LEU A 90 43.40 -5.65 -1.12
CA LEU A 90 42.09 -6.22 -1.38
C LEU A 90 42.15 -7.76 -1.41
N VAL A 91 41.13 -8.41 -0.85
CA VAL A 91 40.89 -9.85 -0.99
C VAL A 91 39.60 -10.06 -1.76
N ILE A 92 39.63 -10.94 -2.76
CA ILE A 92 38.48 -11.31 -3.59
C ILE A 92 38.21 -12.80 -3.39
N LEU A 93 36.97 -13.13 -3.04
CA LEU A 93 36.43 -14.47 -2.91
C LEU A 93 35.26 -14.66 -3.86
N GLU A 94 35.28 -15.74 -4.62
CA GLU A 94 34.21 -16.06 -5.56
C GLU A 94 34.02 -17.58 -5.67
N GLY A 95 32.76 -18.00 -5.60
CA GLY A 95 32.38 -19.39 -5.66
C GLY A 95 30.90 -19.66 -5.58
N ASP A 96 30.54 -20.91 -5.30
CA ASP A 96 29.16 -21.37 -5.35
C ASP A 96 28.73 -21.91 -3.98
N ILE A 97 27.55 -21.49 -3.55
CA ILE A 97 26.92 -21.86 -2.29
C ILE A 97 25.67 -22.70 -2.56
N GLU A 98 25.53 -23.81 -1.85
CA GLU A 98 24.37 -24.69 -1.91
C GLU A 98 23.31 -24.27 -0.89
N ILE A 99 22.05 -24.28 -1.32
CA ILE A 99 20.90 -24.21 -0.42
C ILE A 99 20.66 -25.62 0.15
N PRO A 100 20.65 -25.80 1.49
CA PRO A 100 20.43 -27.11 2.10
C PRO A 100 19.13 -27.79 1.64
N ALA A 101 19.15 -29.11 1.48
CA ALA A 101 18.08 -29.88 0.84
C ALA A 101 16.71 -29.76 1.53
N ASP A 102 16.66 -29.66 2.86
CA ASP A 102 15.39 -29.51 3.58
C ASP A 102 14.75 -28.14 3.33
N ILE A 103 15.59 -27.11 3.09
CA ILE A 103 15.16 -25.78 2.69
C ILE A 103 14.60 -25.82 1.28
N LEU A 104 15.34 -26.49 0.39
CA LEU A 104 14.95 -26.65 -0.99
C LEU A 104 13.64 -27.43 -1.08
N ARG A 105 13.47 -28.49 -0.29
CA ARG A 105 12.25 -29.30 -0.24
C ARG A 105 11.07 -28.48 0.23
N ASP A 106 11.17 -27.75 1.34
CA ASP A 106 10.06 -26.91 1.80
C ASP A 106 9.79 -25.75 0.84
N LEU A 107 10.83 -25.17 0.22
CA LEU A 107 10.66 -24.18 -0.84
C LEU A 107 10.01 -24.78 -2.08
N GLN A 108 10.32 -26.02 -2.45
CA GLN A 108 9.71 -26.75 -3.57
C GLN A 108 8.28 -27.17 -3.25
N ASP A 109 7.99 -27.52 -2.00
CA ASP A 109 6.66 -27.86 -1.50
C ASP A 109 5.76 -26.62 -1.45
N ILE A 110 6.27 -25.47 -0.96
CA ILE A 110 5.59 -24.16 -1.02
C ILE A 110 5.48 -23.66 -2.46
N ALA A 111 6.52 -23.87 -3.28
CA ALA A 111 6.57 -23.43 -4.68
C ALA A 111 5.90 -24.40 -5.67
N GLY A 112 5.37 -25.54 -5.21
CA GLY A 112 4.75 -26.57 -6.04
C GLY A 112 5.55 -26.99 -7.28
N SER A 113 6.86 -26.75 -7.31
CA SER A 113 7.72 -26.92 -8.49
C SER A 113 9.21 -27.03 -8.13
N GLU A 114 9.97 -27.79 -8.92
CA GLU A 114 11.42 -27.98 -8.77
C GLU A 114 12.26 -26.75 -9.22
N ALA A 115 11.65 -25.57 -9.39
CA ALA A 115 12.23 -24.43 -10.10
C ALA A 115 13.33 -23.66 -9.33
N VAL A 116 13.61 -24.00 -8.07
CA VAL A 116 14.63 -23.32 -7.26
C VAL A 116 16.01 -23.96 -7.52
N PRO A 117 16.98 -23.23 -8.07
CA PRO A 117 18.32 -23.77 -8.26
C PRO A 117 18.97 -24.03 -6.90
N VAL A 118 19.54 -25.22 -6.77
CA VAL A 118 20.22 -25.68 -5.56
C VAL A 118 21.50 -24.87 -5.28
N MET A 119 22.14 -24.35 -6.33
CA MET A 119 23.45 -23.70 -6.30
C MET A 119 23.34 -22.22 -6.68
N HIS A 120 23.92 -21.35 -5.86
CA HIS A 120 24.00 -19.91 -6.10
C HIS A 120 25.45 -19.44 -6.16
N HIS A 121 25.76 -18.60 -7.14
CA HIS A 121 27.07 -17.99 -7.23
C HIS A 121 27.19 -16.81 -6.26
N PHE A 122 28.33 -16.61 -5.59
CA PHE A 122 28.58 -15.45 -4.75
C PHE A 122 29.94 -14.81 -5.07
N ARG A 123 30.02 -13.50 -4.85
CA ARG A 123 31.26 -12.72 -4.93
C ARG A 123 31.37 -11.79 -3.74
N ALA A 124 32.48 -11.86 -3.02
CA ALA A 124 32.79 -10.95 -1.92
C ALA A 124 34.19 -10.38 -2.13
N ALA A 125 34.31 -9.06 -2.10
CA ALA A 125 35.59 -8.38 -2.09
C ALA A 125 35.67 -7.46 -0.88
N PHE A 126 36.76 -7.54 -0.13
CA PHE A 126 36.96 -6.74 1.07
C PHE A 126 38.41 -6.29 1.22
N LYS A 127 38.60 -5.07 1.72
CA LYS A 127 39.89 -4.51 2.07
C LYS A 127 40.33 -5.03 3.41
N LEU A 128 41.61 -5.39 3.50
CA LEU A 128 42.27 -5.67 4.76
C LEU A 128 42.52 -4.34 5.51
N PRO A 129 42.59 -4.37 6.85
CA PRO A 129 42.72 -3.16 7.65
C PRO A 129 44.04 -2.44 7.32
N SER A 130 43.97 -1.11 7.25
CA SER A 130 45.19 -0.29 7.09
C SER A 130 46.11 -0.46 8.30
N ALA A 131 47.41 -0.30 8.09
CA ALA A 131 48.40 -0.36 9.16
C ALA A 131 48.08 0.60 10.31
N ARG A 132 47.53 1.77 10.00
CA ARG A 132 47.12 2.76 11.02
C ARG A 132 45.96 2.25 11.88
N VAL A 133 44.99 1.54 11.29
CA VAL A 133 43.85 0.96 12.03
C VAL A 133 44.33 -0.20 12.91
N LEU A 134 45.17 -1.09 12.37
CA LEU A 134 45.75 -2.22 13.11
C LEU A 134 46.65 -1.77 14.27
N ALA A 135 47.51 -0.76 14.06
CA ALA A 135 48.41 -0.28 15.10
C ALA A 135 47.69 0.49 16.24
N LEU A 136 46.59 1.20 15.91
CA LEU A 136 45.86 2.02 16.86
C LEU A 136 44.78 1.24 17.63
N THR A 137 44.34 0.09 17.12
CA THR A 137 43.25 -0.70 17.69
C THR A 137 43.68 -2.14 17.95
N ARG A 138 43.01 -2.89 18.82
CA ARG A 138 43.19 -4.35 18.94
C ARG A 138 42.22 -5.13 18.03
N PHE A 139 41.65 -4.45 17.03
CA PHE A 139 40.64 -5.01 16.15
C PHE A 139 41.21 -5.20 14.75
N PHE A 140 40.92 -6.36 14.17
CA PHE A 140 41.06 -6.59 12.75
C PHE A 140 39.76 -6.20 12.08
N GLN A 141 39.81 -5.10 11.32
CA GLN A 141 38.64 -4.54 10.66
C GLN A 141 38.73 -4.76 9.16
N ILE A 142 37.85 -5.59 8.61
CA ILE A 142 37.68 -5.72 7.16
C ILE A 142 36.61 -4.76 6.68
N GLU A 143 36.77 -4.19 5.49
CA GLU A 143 35.80 -3.31 4.84
C GLU A 143 35.37 -3.93 3.50
N PHE A 144 34.11 -4.30 3.36
CA PHE A 144 33.57 -4.81 2.10
C PHE A 144 33.53 -3.70 1.06
N VAL A 145 33.98 -4.02 -0.15
CA VAL A 145 33.89 -3.17 -1.36
C VAL A 145 33.00 -3.80 -2.43
N GLU A 146 32.75 -5.11 -2.34
CA GLU A 146 31.75 -5.81 -3.13
C GLU A 146 31.17 -6.96 -2.30
N LEU A 147 29.85 -7.13 -2.38
CA LEU A 147 29.17 -8.28 -1.81
C LEU A 147 27.96 -8.59 -2.68
N LYS A 148 28.04 -9.67 -3.45
CA LYS A 148 27.03 -10.10 -4.40
C LYS A 148 26.66 -11.56 -4.18
N ILE A 149 25.38 -11.86 -4.36
CA ILE A 149 24.86 -13.23 -4.53
C ILE A 149 24.08 -13.21 -5.83
N GLY A 150 24.46 -14.05 -6.79
CA GLY A 150 24.09 -13.87 -8.18
C GLY A 150 24.51 -12.49 -8.66
N GLU A 151 23.57 -11.77 -9.28
CA GLU A 151 23.79 -10.40 -9.76
C GLU A 151 23.41 -9.31 -8.74
N MET A 152 22.80 -9.67 -7.62
CA MET A 152 22.30 -8.72 -6.63
C MET A 152 23.41 -8.26 -5.69
N SER A 153 23.63 -6.95 -5.58
CA SER A 153 24.57 -6.38 -4.63
C SER A 153 23.91 -6.09 -3.28
N TYR A 154 24.56 -6.52 -2.21
CA TYR A 154 24.16 -6.31 -0.81
C TYR A 154 25.04 -5.30 -0.08
N LEU A 155 26.00 -4.69 -0.78
CA LEU A 155 27.03 -3.84 -0.18
C LEU A 155 26.44 -2.64 0.58
N GLU A 156 25.45 -1.96 0.00
CA GLU A 156 24.78 -0.81 0.62
C GLU A 156 23.87 -1.21 1.78
N ALA A 157 23.38 -2.46 1.76
CA ALA A 157 22.51 -3.01 2.79
C ALA A 157 23.29 -3.51 4.01
N MET A 158 24.63 -3.59 3.95
CA MET A 158 25.47 -4.16 5.02
C MET A 158 25.28 -3.53 6.39
N ASN A 159 24.93 -2.24 6.47
CA ASN A 159 24.62 -1.59 7.74
C ASN A 159 23.35 -2.18 8.38
N VAL A 160 22.30 -2.36 7.57
CA VAL A 160 21.02 -2.93 7.99
C VAL A 160 21.18 -4.43 8.29
N ILE A 161 21.87 -5.14 7.39
CA ILE A 161 22.20 -6.55 7.55
C ILE A 161 23.03 -6.74 8.82
N GLY A 162 24.03 -5.90 9.10
CA GLY A 162 24.85 -6.00 10.30
C GLY A 162 24.05 -5.97 11.61
N ASN A 163 23.04 -5.09 11.70
CA ASN A 163 22.15 -5.04 12.85
C ASN A 163 21.25 -6.28 12.95
N PHE A 164 20.71 -6.74 11.81
CA PHE A 164 19.83 -7.90 11.77
C PHE A 164 20.58 -9.22 12.01
N THR A 165 21.69 -9.43 11.32
CA THR A 165 22.58 -10.57 11.45
C THR A 165 23.12 -10.70 12.86
N ALA A 166 23.56 -9.61 13.51
CA ALA A 166 23.99 -9.66 14.91
C ALA A 166 22.88 -10.19 15.83
N ASN A 167 21.64 -9.71 15.67
CA ASN A 167 20.50 -10.14 16.48
C ASN A 167 20.10 -11.60 16.22
N ILE A 168 20.13 -12.04 14.96
CA ILE A 168 19.89 -13.44 14.62
C ILE A 168 20.99 -14.34 15.21
N MET A 169 22.26 -13.95 15.09
CA MET A 169 23.39 -14.70 15.66
C MET A 169 23.34 -14.77 17.20
N MET A 170 22.66 -13.83 17.85
CA MET A 170 22.43 -13.84 19.30
C MET A 170 21.27 -14.76 19.72
N ASN A 171 20.39 -15.19 18.80
CA ASN A 171 19.37 -16.21 19.08
C ASN A 171 20.01 -17.61 19.05
N THR A 172 20.38 -18.11 20.22
CA THR A 172 21.02 -19.42 20.39
C THR A 172 20.14 -20.59 19.95
N SER A 173 18.82 -20.52 20.13
CA SER A 173 17.92 -21.59 19.69
C SER A 173 17.87 -21.67 18.16
N PHE A 174 17.68 -20.51 17.50
CA PHE A 174 17.74 -20.43 16.04
C PHE A 174 19.10 -20.84 15.49
N MET A 175 20.21 -20.40 16.09
CA MET A 175 21.54 -20.75 15.62
C MET A 175 21.90 -22.21 15.88
N ASN A 176 21.42 -22.82 16.97
CA ASN A 176 21.56 -24.26 17.23
C ASN A 176 20.82 -25.07 16.17
N TRP A 177 19.60 -24.68 15.83
CA TRP A 177 18.85 -25.26 14.71
C TRP A 177 19.56 -25.02 13.36
N ALA A 178 20.09 -23.82 13.13
CA ALA A 178 20.77 -23.48 11.88
C ALA A 178 22.10 -24.24 11.70
N MET A 179 22.78 -24.62 12.78
CA MET A 179 24.04 -25.38 12.71
C MET A 179 23.85 -26.88 12.97
N ASP A 180 22.61 -27.37 13.03
CA ASP A 180 22.26 -28.77 13.36
C ASP A 180 22.99 -29.27 14.62
N VAL A 181 23.09 -28.41 15.65
CA VAL A 181 23.77 -28.73 16.91
C VAL A 181 22.95 -29.80 17.64
N LYS A 182 23.59 -30.92 17.95
CA LYS A 182 22.94 -31.99 18.73
C LYS A 182 22.45 -31.45 20.08
N PRO A 183 21.28 -31.88 20.57
CA PRO A 183 20.73 -31.44 21.85
C PRO A 183 21.71 -31.60 23.03
N GLU A 184 22.55 -32.65 22.99
CA GLU A 184 23.56 -32.97 24.00
C GLU A 184 24.69 -31.92 24.10
N ILE A 185 24.94 -31.19 23.02
CA ILE A 185 25.99 -30.17 22.90
C ILE A 185 25.41 -28.77 23.16
N ALA A 186 24.08 -28.61 23.02
CA ALA A 186 23.40 -27.31 23.08
C ALA A 186 23.66 -26.54 24.38
N ASP A 187 23.85 -27.24 25.50
CA ASP A 187 24.09 -26.66 26.83
C ASP A 187 25.58 -26.57 27.22
N ASN A 188 26.48 -27.17 26.44
CA ASN A 188 27.91 -27.18 26.75
C ASN A 188 28.62 -25.94 26.16
N GLU A 189 28.98 -24.98 27.02
CA GLU A 189 29.59 -23.70 26.60
C GLU A 189 30.90 -23.84 25.80
N ASP A 190 31.70 -24.87 26.08
CA ASP A 190 32.99 -25.08 25.43
C ASP A 190 32.87 -25.79 24.09
N GLU A 191 31.76 -26.47 23.83
CA GLU A 191 31.50 -27.20 22.59
C GLU A 191 30.48 -26.49 21.69
N ASN A 192 29.57 -25.69 22.25
CA ASN A 192 28.56 -24.95 21.51
C ASN A 192 29.12 -23.64 20.92
N ILE A 193 29.43 -23.67 19.63
CA ILE A 193 29.91 -22.53 18.84
C ILE A 193 28.95 -21.33 18.90
N ASN A 194 27.63 -21.57 19.02
CA ASN A 194 26.63 -20.51 19.07
C ASN A 194 26.68 -19.71 20.37
N LEU A 195 26.86 -20.40 21.50
CA LEU A 195 27.07 -19.75 22.80
C LEU A 195 28.36 -18.91 22.79
N LYS A 196 29.40 -19.35 22.07
CA LYS A 196 30.63 -18.57 21.87
C LYS A 196 30.41 -17.33 20.99
N LEU A 197 29.72 -17.48 19.86
CA LEU A 197 29.39 -16.36 18.96
C LEU A 197 28.54 -15.29 19.65
N LYS A 198 27.50 -15.71 20.39
CA LYS A 198 26.68 -14.81 21.20
C LYS A 198 27.54 -14.01 22.18
N ARG A 199 28.43 -14.67 22.92
CA ARG A 199 29.37 -14.00 23.84
C ARG A 199 30.30 -13.03 23.13
N PHE A 200 30.81 -13.37 21.94
CA PHE A 200 31.69 -12.48 21.19
C PHE A 200 30.96 -11.19 20.77
N ILE A 201 29.69 -11.28 20.40
CA ILE A 201 28.86 -10.10 20.08
C ILE A 201 28.57 -9.30 21.36
N GLU A 202 28.11 -9.94 22.43
CA GLU A 202 27.78 -9.29 23.71
C GLU A 202 28.98 -8.57 24.35
N ARG A 203 30.17 -9.19 24.29
CA ARG A 203 31.44 -8.63 24.79
C ARG A 203 32.05 -7.58 23.85
N LYS A 204 31.40 -7.29 22.72
CA LYS A 204 31.88 -6.39 21.66
C LYS A 204 33.23 -6.81 21.10
N GLU A 205 33.51 -8.11 21.11
CA GLU A 205 34.68 -8.73 20.47
C GLU A 205 34.43 -8.92 18.98
N LEU A 206 33.17 -9.09 18.56
CA LEU A 206 32.71 -9.01 17.18
C LEU A 206 31.81 -7.77 17.01
N ARG A 207 32.04 -6.97 15.97
CA ARG A 207 31.30 -5.73 15.69
C ARG A 207 30.98 -5.60 14.21
N PHE A 208 29.73 -5.27 13.91
CA PHE A 208 29.27 -4.90 12.58
C PHE A 208 29.08 -3.38 12.55
N ARG A 209 29.63 -2.71 11.54
CA ARG A 209 29.45 -1.26 11.36
C ARG A 209 29.54 -0.87 9.90
N ASP A 210 28.48 -0.31 9.35
CA ASP A 210 28.40 0.14 7.95
C ASP A 210 28.78 -1.00 6.98
N ARG A 211 29.89 -0.85 6.24
CA ARG A 211 30.45 -1.89 5.34
C ARG A 211 31.58 -2.68 5.99
N SER A 212 31.81 -2.51 7.28
CA SER A 212 32.94 -3.09 7.99
C SER A 212 32.53 -4.11 9.04
N VAL A 213 33.36 -5.13 9.19
CA VAL A 213 33.26 -6.10 10.26
C VAL A 213 34.59 -6.10 11.02
N ALA A 214 34.52 -5.85 12.32
CA ALA A 214 35.68 -5.76 13.19
C ALA A 214 35.62 -6.87 14.24
N PHE A 215 36.70 -7.64 14.34
CA PHE A 215 36.85 -8.65 15.38
C PHE A 215 38.12 -8.39 16.20
N LYS A 216 38.04 -8.66 17.50
CA LYS A 216 39.17 -8.48 18.42
C LYS A 216 40.18 -9.59 18.17
N LEU A 217 41.43 -9.20 17.93
CA LEU A 217 42.50 -10.16 17.68
C LEU A 217 42.91 -10.86 18.98
N ASP A 218 42.93 -12.18 18.95
CA ASP A 218 43.53 -13.02 19.99
C ASP A 218 44.84 -13.60 19.46
N LEU A 219 45.96 -13.04 19.90
CA LEU A 219 47.29 -13.44 19.46
C LEU A 219 47.62 -14.89 19.84
N ALA A 220 46.99 -15.44 20.88
CA ALA A 220 47.14 -16.84 21.27
C ALA A 220 46.64 -17.82 20.20
N GLN A 221 45.77 -17.34 19.31
CA GLN A 221 45.15 -18.13 18.25
C GLN A 221 45.77 -17.88 16.87
N ILE A 222 46.77 -17.00 16.76
CA ILE A 222 47.50 -16.75 15.51
C ILE A 222 48.84 -17.45 15.63
N ALA A 223 49.02 -18.52 14.88
CA ALA A 223 50.23 -19.32 15.02
C ALA A 223 51.49 -18.52 14.57
N GLY A 224 52.60 -18.76 15.26
CA GLY A 224 53.81 -17.92 15.15
C GLY A 224 53.74 -16.63 15.97
N LEU A 225 52.54 -16.22 16.43
CA LEU A 225 52.32 -15.14 17.40
C LEU A 225 51.84 -15.64 18.77
N ASP A 226 51.52 -16.93 18.90
CA ASP A 226 51.08 -17.61 20.11
C ASP A 226 52.15 -17.56 21.23
N ALA A 227 53.42 -17.71 20.85
CA ALA A 227 54.56 -17.55 21.76
C ALA A 227 54.64 -16.14 22.37
N TYR A 228 53.98 -15.16 21.76
CA TYR A 228 53.96 -13.77 22.18
C TYR A 228 52.62 -13.32 22.78
N ALA A 229 51.66 -14.24 22.94
CA ALA A 229 50.32 -13.94 23.47
C ALA A 229 50.34 -13.38 24.90
N GLY A 230 51.39 -13.70 25.69
CA GLY A 230 51.59 -13.16 27.04
C GLY A 230 52.14 -11.74 27.09
N ILE A 231 52.47 -11.11 25.96
CA ILE A 231 53.04 -9.76 25.90
C ILE A 231 51.90 -8.74 25.73
N GLU A 232 51.51 -8.07 26.82
CA GLU A 232 50.36 -7.14 26.83
C GLU A 232 50.47 -5.98 25.81
N ASP A 233 51.70 -5.58 25.45
CA ASP A 233 51.98 -4.45 24.56
C ASP A 233 52.31 -4.84 23.11
N LEU A 234 52.26 -6.14 22.76
CA LEU A 234 52.46 -6.57 21.38
C LEU A 234 51.24 -6.18 20.52
N ARG A 235 51.49 -5.49 19.42
CA ARG A 235 50.47 -5.05 18.46
C ARG A 235 50.81 -5.53 17.07
N LEU A 236 49.78 -5.95 16.36
CA LEU A 236 49.87 -6.18 14.93
C LEU A 236 49.99 -4.82 14.22
N TRP A 237 51.06 -4.61 13.47
CA TRP A 237 51.35 -3.37 12.77
C TRP A 237 50.83 -3.40 11.32
N PHE A 238 50.91 -4.55 10.64
CA PHE A 238 50.46 -4.70 9.26
C PHE A 238 50.03 -6.13 8.96
N VAL A 239 48.92 -6.29 8.23
CA VAL A 239 48.55 -7.53 7.53
C VAL A 239 48.06 -7.13 6.15
N GLY A 240 48.75 -7.57 5.12
CA GLY A 240 48.35 -7.28 3.74
C GLY A 240 49.21 -7.99 2.70
N PRO A 241 48.67 -8.19 1.48
CA PRO A 241 49.47 -8.62 0.35
C PRO A 241 50.53 -7.58 0.00
N VAL A 242 51.73 -8.05 -0.33
CA VAL A 242 52.84 -7.23 -0.83
C VAL A 242 53.52 -7.96 -2.00
N VAL A 243 54.18 -7.19 -2.87
CA VAL A 243 54.98 -7.79 -3.95
C VAL A 243 56.26 -8.38 -3.35
N PHE A 244 56.63 -9.56 -3.82
CA PHE A 244 57.86 -10.23 -3.43
C PHE A 244 59.05 -9.42 -3.96
N LYS A 245 59.96 -9.06 -3.05
CA LYS A 245 61.09 -8.17 -3.36
C LYS A 245 61.91 -8.74 -4.51
N GLY A 246 62.10 -7.93 -5.57
CA GLY A 246 62.83 -8.34 -6.78
C GLY A 246 61.99 -9.07 -7.84
N THR A 247 60.66 -9.15 -7.68
CA THR A 247 59.72 -9.62 -8.70
C THR A 247 58.76 -8.50 -9.08
N GLN A 248 58.07 -8.64 -10.22
CA GLN A 248 57.11 -7.64 -10.71
C GLN A 248 55.64 -8.03 -10.47
N ASP A 249 55.36 -9.30 -10.18
CA ASP A 249 54.00 -9.86 -10.15
C ASP A 249 53.73 -10.88 -9.03
N ARG A 250 54.76 -11.38 -8.33
CA ARG A 250 54.57 -12.40 -7.29
C ARG A 250 54.11 -11.76 -5.98
N VAL A 251 52.95 -12.18 -5.48
CA VAL A 251 52.35 -11.67 -4.25
C VAL A 251 52.60 -12.62 -3.07
N MET A 252 52.86 -12.07 -1.88
CA MET A 252 52.90 -12.79 -0.61
C MET A 252 52.07 -12.05 0.44
N LEU A 253 51.54 -12.76 1.43
CA LEU A 253 50.86 -12.14 2.56
C LEU A 253 51.89 -11.80 3.64
N ARG A 254 52.11 -10.51 3.91
CA ARG A 254 53.02 -10.05 4.97
C ARG A 254 52.24 -9.75 6.24
N VAL A 255 52.73 -10.26 7.37
CA VAL A 255 52.24 -9.98 8.72
C VAL A 255 53.37 -9.39 9.53
N GLU A 256 53.18 -8.19 10.07
CA GLU A 256 54.15 -7.50 10.93
C GLU A 256 53.53 -7.22 12.29
N ALA A 257 54.27 -7.49 13.36
CA ALA A 257 53.90 -7.15 14.73
C ALA A 257 55.10 -6.57 15.50
N GLY A 258 54.84 -5.65 16.42
CA GLY A 258 55.86 -5.00 17.24
C GLY A 258 55.30 -4.47 18.55
N LEU A 259 56.19 -4.09 19.46
CA LEU A 259 55.83 -3.52 20.75
C LEU A 259 55.38 -2.07 20.56
N ASN A 260 54.32 -1.65 21.24
CA ASN A 260 53.77 -0.30 21.12
C ASN A 260 53.29 0.06 19.70
N LYS A 261 53.02 1.35 19.48
CA LYS A 261 52.57 1.88 18.19
C LYS A 261 53.80 2.16 17.31
N PRO A 262 53.77 1.83 16.00
CA PRO A 262 54.82 2.23 15.09
C PRO A 262 54.94 3.76 15.04
N ASP A 263 56.15 4.24 14.85
CA ASP A 263 56.43 5.66 14.69
C ASP A 263 56.09 6.14 13.26
N SER A 264 56.21 7.45 13.01
CA SER A 264 55.91 8.02 11.70
C SER A 264 56.88 7.56 10.61
N SER A 265 58.11 7.18 10.98
CA SER A 265 59.13 6.73 10.03
C SER A 265 58.79 5.35 9.47
N TRP A 266 58.31 4.43 10.31
CA TRP A 266 57.81 3.13 9.87
C TRP A 266 56.61 3.25 8.94
N PHE A 267 55.64 4.13 9.26
CA PHE A 267 54.50 4.38 8.37
C PHE A 267 54.93 4.95 7.01
N ALA A 268 55.95 5.82 6.98
CA ALA A 268 56.50 6.36 5.74
C ALA A 268 57.17 5.25 4.91
N ALA A 269 58.01 4.41 5.53
CA ALA A 269 58.68 3.30 4.86
C ALA A 269 57.68 2.26 4.30
N LEU A 270 56.63 1.92 5.06
CA LEU A 270 55.56 1.05 4.57
C LEU A 270 54.82 1.70 3.40
N LYS A 271 54.50 2.98 3.48
CA LYS A 271 53.83 3.70 2.40
C LYS A 271 54.69 3.72 1.13
N ASP A 272 55.98 4.04 1.23
CA ASP A 272 56.89 4.06 0.09
C ASP A 272 56.97 2.69 -0.59
N ARG A 273 56.98 1.61 0.21
CA ARG A 273 56.90 0.24 -0.30
C ARG A 273 55.58 -0.02 -1.02
N LEU A 274 54.44 0.27 -0.40
CA LEU A 274 53.12 0.04 -1.00
C LEU A 274 52.94 0.87 -2.28
N ASP A 275 53.42 2.11 -2.32
CA ASP A 275 53.39 2.98 -3.50
C ASP A 275 54.32 2.48 -4.61
N HIS A 276 55.42 1.80 -4.28
CA HIS A 276 56.29 1.13 -5.24
C HIS A 276 55.67 -0.15 -5.81
N ASP A 277 55.10 -0.99 -4.94
CA ASP A 277 54.38 -2.22 -5.31
C ASP A 277 53.18 -1.89 -6.22
N ALA A 278 52.41 -0.85 -5.86
CA ALA A 278 51.27 -0.36 -6.65
C ALA A 278 51.69 0.10 -8.05
N ARG A 279 52.75 0.92 -8.17
CA ARG A 279 53.27 1.39 -9.47
C ARG A 279 53.76 0.24 -10.34
N SER A 280 54.51 -0.69 -9.76
CA SER A 280 55.03 -1.85 -10.49
C SER A 280 53.91 -2.70 -11.07
N LEU A 281 52.85 -2.95 -10.30
CA LEU A 281 51.68 -3.70 -10.79
C LEU A 281 50.82 -2.92 -11.77
N GLU A 282 50.69 -1.61 -11.60
CA GLU A 282 49.98 -0.74 -12.53
C GLU A 282 50.67 -0.72 -13.91
N GLU A 283 52.00 -0.70 -13.94
CA GLU A 283 52.79 -0.84 -15.17
C GLU A 283 52.56 -2.21 -15.84
N VAL A 284 52.63 -3.30 -15.07
CA VAL A 284 52.40 -4.68 -15.57
C VAL A 284 50.98 -4.86 -16.12
N ARG A 285 49.98 -4.19 -15.53
CA ARG A 285 48.55 -4.31 -15.91
C ARG A 285 48.08 -3.25 -16.92
N SER A 286 48.93 -2.28 -17.28
CA SER A 286 48.55 -1.12 -18.12
C SER A 286 47.92 -1.52 -19.48
N GLU A 287 48.50 -2.52 -20.15
CA GLU A 287 47.97 -3.07 -21.40
C GLU A 287 46.62 -3.79 -21.18
N LEU A 288 46.46 -4.48 -20.05
CA LEU A 288 45.22 -5.16 -19.69
C LEU A 288 44.10 -4.16 -19.41
N TYR A 289 44.37 -3.06 -18.70
CA TYR A 289 43.36 -2.00 -18.49
C TYR A 289 42.88 -1.43 -19.81
N THR A 290 43.80 -1.14 -20.74
CA THR A 290 43.45 -0.60 -22.07
C THR A 290 42.61 -1.59 -22.87
N LYS A 291 43.00 -2.87 -22.86
CA LYS A 291 42.30 -3.94 -23.59
C LYS A 291 40.91 -4.23 -23.02
N PHE A 292 40.78 -4.37 -21.71
CA PHE A 292 39.55 -4.83 -21.05
C PHE A 292 38.58 -3.71 -20.67
N SER A 293 38.98 -2.44 -20.83
CA SER A 293 38.10 -1.26 -20.73
C SER A 293 37.64 -0.72 -22.09
N ASP A 294 37.87 -1.43 -23.21
CA ASP A 294 37.41 -1.00 -24.54
C ASP A 294 35.88 -1.00 -24.66
N LEU A 295 35.29 0.15 -24.37
CA LEU A 295 33.84 0.37 -24.43
C LEU A 295 33.29 0.33 -25.87
N ALA A 296 34.11 0.58 -26.90
CA ALA A 296 33.66 0.56 -28.29
C ALA A 296 33.47 -0.88 -28.79
N ALA A 297 34.43 -1.75 -28.46
CA ALA A 297 34.31 -3.18 -28.68
C ALA A 297 33.11 -3.78 -27.94
N LEU A 298 32.94 -3.45 -26.65
CA LEU A 298 31.81 -3.89 -25.84
C LEU A 298 30.46 -3.40 -26.37
N SER A 299 30.38 -2.13 -26.81
CA SER A 299 29.14 -1.61 -27.39
C SER A 299 28.71 -2.39 -28.62
N THR A 300 29.66 -2.73 -29.51
CA THR A 300 29.39 -3.53 -30.72
C THR A 300 28.94 -4.94 -30.34
N HIS A 301 29.63 -5.56 -29.39
CA HIS A 301 29.29 -6.90 -28.89
C HIS A 301 27.88 -6.94 -28.27
N PHE A 302 27.54 -5.98 -27.40
CA PHE A 302 26.23 -5.93 -26.76
C PHE A 302 25.09 -5.61 -27.74
N GLN A 303 25.32 -4.76 -28.75
CA GLN A 303 24.32 -4.54 -29.80
C GLN A 303 24.04 -5.82 -30.60
N GLN A 304 25.08 -6.55 -30.96
CA GLN A 304 24.95 -7.84 -31.65
C GLN A 304 24.21 -8.85 -30.78
N LEU A 305 24.58 -8.95 -29.49
CA LEU A 305 23.94 -9.84 -28.53
C LEU A 305 22.45 -9.53 -28.35
N VAL A 306 22.07 -8.27 -28.14
CA VAL A 306 20.67 -7.85 -28.03
C VAL A 306 19.90 -8.21 -29.31
N THR A 307 20.51 -7.99 -30.48
CA THR A 307 19.88 -8.28 -31.78
C THR A 307 19.74 -9.78 -32.04
N SER A 308 20.77 -10.58 -31.77
CA SER A 308 20.73 -12.03 -31.94
C SER A 308 19.72 -12.67 -31.01
N THR A 309 19.74 -12.31 -29.72
CA THR A 309 18.80 -12.83 -28.73
C THR A 309 17.37 -12.46 -29.08
N ARG A 310 17.10 -11.23 -29.55
CA ARG A 310 15.76 -10.83 -30.04
C ARG A 310 15.28 -11.75 -31.17
N ASN A 311 16.15 -12.06 -32.13
CA ASN A 311 15.83 -12.94 -33.25
C ASN A 311 15.60 -14.39 -32.80
N ASP A 312 16.45 -14.91 -31.91
CA ASP A 312 16.34 -16.26 -31.35
C ASP A 312 15.03 -16.45 -30.58
N PHE A 313 14.61 -15.41 -29.85
CA PHE A 313 13.35 -15.39 -29.10
C PHE A 313 12.12 -15.13 -30.01
N ARG A 314 12.35 -14.86 -31.30
CA ARG A 314 11.32 -14.55 -32.32
C ARG A 314 10.47 -13.33 -31.96
N LEU A 315 11.10 -12.32 -31.36
CA LEU A 315 10.45 -11.07 -30.97
C LEU A 315 10.42 -10.08 -32.15
N GLY A 316 9.48 -10.34 -33.07
CA GLY A 316 9.27 -9.54 -34.27
C GLY A 316 8.50 -8.24 -33.98
N ALA A 317 7.20 -8.24 -34.25
CA ALA A 317 6.31 -7.11 -33.98
C ALA A 317 5.92 -7.08 -32.49
N LEU A 318 6.37 -6.05 -31.78
CA LEU A 318 6.06 -5.82 -30.37
C LEU A 318 5.26 -4.52 -30.22
N GLU A 319 4.53 -4.42 -29.11
CA GLU A 319 3.94 -3.15 -28.71
C GLU A 319 5.03 -2.13 -28.38
N PRO A 320 4.81 -0.82 -28.61
CA PRO A 320 5.82 0.23 -28.41
C PRO A 320 6.48 0.20 -27.01
N ARG A 321 5.72 -0.20 -25.98
CA ARG A 321 6.24 -0.35 -24.62
C ARG A 321 7.32 -1.42 -24.51
N LEU A 322 7.04 -2.62 -25.02
CA LEU A 322 7.99 -3.74 -25.00
C LEU A 322 9.20 -3.45 -25.89
N GLU A 323 8.98 -2.71 -26.99
CA GLU A 323 10.06 -2.22 -27.86
C GLU A 323 10.98 -1.24 -27.11
N SER A 324 10.42 -0.32 -26.32
CA SER A 324 11.21 0.59 -25.47
C SER A 324 12.02 -0.17 -24.42
N GLU A 325 11.44 -1.19 -23.77
CA GLU A 325 12.14 -2.02 -22.78
C GLU A 325 13.36 -2.72 -23.41
N ILE A 326 13.23 -3.25 -24.63
CA ILE A 326 14.37 -3.83 -25.37
C ILE A 326 15.44 -2.78 -25.67
N ASN A 327 15.02 -1.59 -26.12
CA ASN A 327 15.93 -0.52 -26.49
C ASN A 327 16.73 0.04 -25.29
N ASP A 328 16.19 -0.09 -24.07
CA ASP A 328 16.84 0.36 -22.83
C ASP A 328 17.91 -0.62 -22.30
N ILE A 329 17.95 -1.87 -22.79
CA ILE A 329 18.94 -2.88 -22.36
C ILE A 329 20.37 -2.42 -22.70
N HIS A 330 20.60 -1.99 -23.94
CA HIS A 330 21.95 -1.60 -24.40
C HIS A 330 22.50 -0.37 -23.65
N PRO A 331 21.77 0.76 -23.52
CA PRO A 331 22.21 1.90 -22.71
C PRO A 331 22.51 1.51 -21.26
N THR A 332 21.70 0.62 -20.67
CA THR A 332 21.88 0.14 -19.29
C THR A 332 23.18 -0.64 -19.14
N LEU A 333 23.46 -1.57 -20.05
CA LEU A 333 24.71 -2.34 -20.06
C LEU A 333 25.92 -1.42 -20.27
N MET A 334 25.83 -0.43 -21.15
CA MET A 334 26.93 0.51 -21.38
C MET A 334 27.20 1.43 -20.19
N ARG A 335 26.17 1.83 -19.43
CA ARG A 335 26.35 2.54 -18.17
C ARG A 335 27.07 1.66 -17.15
N ARG A 336 26.62 0.42 -16.95
CA ARG A 336 27.28 -0.55 -16.04
C ARG A 336 28.72 -0.82 -16.45
N ALA A 337 29.00 -0.96 -17.75
CA ALA A 337 30.35 -1.19 -18.27
C ALA A 337 31.30 -0.04 -17.90
N ARG A 338 30.84 1.23 -18.03
CA ARG A 338 31.63 2.41 -17.65
C ARG A 338 31.95 2.46 -16.16
N GLU A 339 31.07 1.95 -15.31
CA GLU A 339 31.27 1.95 -13.87
C GLU A 339 32.17 0.78 -13.45
N ILE A 340 31.85 -0.43 -13.91
CA ILE A 340 32.52 -1.67 -13.50
C ILE A 340 33.92 -1.78 -14.10
N LEU A 341 34.10 -1.45 -15.38
CA LEU A 341 35.37 -1.62 -16.11
C LEU A 341 36.21 -0.33 -16.12
N SER A 342 36.18 0.39 -15.00
CA SER A 342 36.91 1.64 -14.81
C SER A 342 38.02 1.49 -13.78
N LEU A 343 39.08 2.28 -13.92
CA LEU A 343 40.16 2.35 -12.93
C LEU A 343 39.70 2.88 -11.56
N SER A 344 38.53 3.53 -11.49
CA SER A 344 37.89 3.89 -10.22
C SER A 344 37.28 2.71 -9.47
N ASN A 345 37.03 1.58 -10.14
CA ASN A 345 36.53 0.37 -9.50
C ASN A 345 37.70 -0.46 -8.93
N PRO A 346 37.78 -0.69 -7.61
CA PRO A 346 38.90 -1.40 -7.00
C PRO A 346 39.01 -2.86 -7.43
N VAL A 347 37.90 -3.50 -7.82
CA VAL A 347 37.87 -4.90 -8.29
C VAL A 347 38.44 -4.99 -9.71
N PHE A 348 38.07 -4.07 -10.60
CA PHE A 348 38.66 -3.99 -11.95
C PHE A 348 40.13 -3.60 -11.92
N LYS A 349 40.52 -2.70 -11.00
CA LYS A 349 41.93 -2.35 -10.79
C LYS A 349 42.74 -3.56 -10.30
N ALA A 350 42.14 -4.41 -9.47
CA ALA A 350 42.80 -5.62 -8.97
C ALA A 350 42.96 -6.69 -10.07
N ASP A 351 41.92 -6.93 -10.87
CA ASP A 351 41.93 -7.95 -11.93
C ASP A 351 41.04 -7.51 -13.12
N PRO A 352 41.62 -6.83 -14.13
CA PRO A 352 40.85 -6.28 -15.23
C PRO A 352 40.30 -7.35 -16.18
N GLU A 353 41.02 -8.46 -16.36
CA GLU A 353 40.64 -9.53 -17.29
C GLU A 353 39.41 -10.27 -16.77
N ASN A 354 39.48 -10.77 -15.52
CA ASN A 354 38.38 -11.54 -14.98
C ASN A 354 37.15 -10.66 -14.71
N THR A 355 37.34 -9.45 -14.21
CA THR A 355 36.23 -8.49 -14.02
C THR A 355 35.51 -8.22 -15.35
N HIS A 356 36.23 -8.14 -16.46
CA HIS A 356 35.64 -8.03 -17.79
C HIS A 356 34.83 -9.26 -18.19
N TYR A 357 35.41 -10.47 -18.13
CA TYR A 357 34.69 -11.68 -18.53
C TYR A 357 33.45 -11.93 -17.66
N LEU A 358 33.55 -11.68 -16.35
CA LEU A 358 32.43 -11.78 -15.43
C LEU A 358 31.36 -10.75 -15.75
N PHE A 359 31.74 -9.50 -16.05
CA PHE A 359 30.78 -8.49 -16.48
C PHE A 359 30.10 -8.88 -17.80
N VAL A 360 30.83 -9.44 -18.77
CA VAL A 360 30.25 -9.91 -20.04
C VAL A 360 29.27 -11.07 -19.80
N LYS A 361 29.60 -11.99 -18.89
CA LYS A 361 28.70 -13.08 -18.48
C LYS A 361 27.43 -12.54 -17.80
N GLU A 362 27.57 -11.64 -16.82
CA GLU A 362 26.45 -10.95 -16.17
C GLU A 362 25.60 -10.17 -17.20
N ALA A 363 26.23 -9.53 -18.19
CA ALA A 363 25.53 -8.84 -19.25
C ALA A 363 24.73 -9.80 -20.13
N TYR A 364 25.26 -10.98 -20.45
CA TYR A 364 24.55 -12.02 -21.20
C TYR A 364 23.33 -12.54 -20.43
N GLU A 365 23.51 -12.88 -19.15
CA GLU A 365 22.43 -13.32 -18.27
C GLU A 365 21.33 -12.27 -18.16
N HIS A 366 21.70 -11.00 -17.99
CA HIS A 366 20.77 -9.88 -17.98
C HIS A 366 19.99 -9.73 -19.30
N VAL A 367 20.65 -9.80 -20.47
CA VAL A 367 19.96 -9.74 -21.78
C VAL A 367 18.97 -10.89 -21.91
N VAL A 368 19.37 -12.12 -21.58
CA VAL A 368 18.50 -13.29 -21.68
C VAL A 368 17.32 -13.18 -20.72
N SER A 369 17.52 -12.75 -19.48
CA SER A 369 16.45 -12.56 -18.48
C SER A 369 15.46 -11.50 -18.96
N ALA A 370 15.96 -10.33 -19.37
CA ALA A 370 15.12 -9.24 -19.87
C ALA A 370 14.32 -9.65 -21.12
N MET A 371 14.94 -10.36 -22.07
CA MET A 371 14.27 -10.84 -23.28
C MET A 371 13.25 -11.94 -22.99
N THR A 372 13.53 -12.83 -22.03
CA THR A 372 12.58 -13.85 -21.57
C THR A 372 11.35 -13.19 -20.98
N GLU A 373 11.55 -12.14 -20.18
CA GLU A 373 10.47 -11.39 -19.58
C GLU A 373 9.63 -10.63 -20.61
N VAL A 374 10.28 -9.98 -21.59
CA VAL A 374 9.59 -9.34 -22.72
C VAL A 374 8.77 -10.38 -23.51
N LYS A 375 9.33 -11.57 -23.74
CA LYS A 375 8.62 -12.66 -24.42
C LYS A 375 7.39 -13.14 -23.63
N ARG A 376 7.52 -13.32 -22.30
CA ARG A 376 6.42 -13.69 -21.40
C ARG A 376 5.30 -12.65 -21.49
N ARG A 377 5.63 -11.37 -21.35
CA ARG A 377 4.65 -10.27 -21.46
C ARG A 377 3.99 -10.22 -22.82
N ASN A 378 4.76 -10.39 -23.90
CA ASN A 378 4.21 -10.45 -25.25
C ASN A 378 3.23 -11.63 -25.42
N PHE A 379 3.54 -12.79 -24.82
CA PHE A 379 2.64 -13.94 -24.81
C PHE A 379 1.35 -13.67 -24.03
N ILE A 380 1.44 -13.08 -22.84
CA ILE A 380 0.26 -12.68 -22.04
C ILE A 380 -0.61 -11.71 -22.85
N THR A 381 -0.02 -10.63 -23.39
CA THR A 381 -0.74 -9.64 -24.18
C THR A 381 -1.39 -10.25 -25.43
N SER A 382 -0.68 -11.12 -26.15
CA SER A 382 -1.22 -11.83 -27.30
C SER A 382 -2.38 -12.75 -26.92
N SER A 383 -2.30 -13.42 -25.76
CA SER A 383 -3.37 -14.27 -25.24
C SER A 383 -4.60 -13.45 -24.87
N LEU A 384 -4.40 -12.28 -24.25
CA LEU A 384 -5.46 -11.33 -23.93
C LEU A 384 -6.17 -10.81 -25.19
N GLN A 385 -5.41 -10.35 -26.20
CA GLN A 385 -5.96 -9.84 -27.47
C GLN A 385 -6.75 -10.89 -28.26
N ASN A 386 -6.37 -12.17 -28.13
CA ASN A 386 -7.05 -13.28 -28.79
C ASN A 386 -8.21 -13.88 -27.98
N GLY A 387 -8.41 -13.43 -26.73
CA GLY A 387 -9.48 -13.88 -25.84
C GLY A 387 -10.88 -13.40 -26.23
N GLY A 388 -11.87 -13.85 -25.47
CA GLY A 388 -13.27 -13.52 -25.67
C GLY A 388 -13.99 -14.38 -26.73
N VAL A 389 -15.31 -14.32 -26.71
CA VAL A 389 -16.17 -15.05 -27.64
C VAL A 389 -16.49 -14.21 -28.89
N ALA A 390 -16.72 -14.89 -30.02
CA ALA A 390 -17.14 -14.22 -31.25
C ALA A 390 -18.47 -13.45 -31.01
N GLY A 391 -18.47 -12.14 -31.29
CA GLY A 391 -19.64 -11.29 -31.13
C GLY A 391 -19.31 -9.83 -30.86
N ASN A 392 -20.37 -9.02 -30.79
CA ASN A 392 -20.32 -7.56 -30.62
C ASN A 392 -20.86 -7.09 -29.27
N GLY A 393 -20.84 -7.96 -28.26
CA GLY A 393 -21.34 -7.66 -26.92
C GLY A 393 -20.50 -6.58 -26.24
N LYS A 394 -21.16 -5.63 -25.57
CA LYS A 394 -20.54 -4.57 -24.77
C LYS A 394 -20.86 -4.77 -23.29
N PRO A 395 -19.99 -4.34 -22.36
CA PRO A 395 -20.32 -4.34 -20.94
C PRO A 395 -21.61 -3.55 -20.69
N PHE A 396 -22.43 -4.01 -19.75
CA PHE A 396 -23.63 -3.27 -19.37
C PHE A 396 -23.30 -2.15 -18.39
N LEU A 397 -22.18 -2.26 -17.66
CA LEU A 397 -21.71 -1.29 -16.68
C LEU A 397 -20.20 -1.10 -16.81
N GLU A 398 -19.76 0.16 -16.84
CA GLU A 398 -18.37 0.57 -16.73
C GLU A 398 -18.25 1.54 -15.55
N LYS A 399 -17.29 1.32 -14.66
CA LYS A 399 -17.05 2.10 -13.45
C LYS A 399 -15.60 2.56 -13.44
N ARG A 400 -15.37 3.87 -13.36
CA ARG A 400 -14.03 4.45 -13.25
C ARG A 400 -13.85 5.04 -11.85
N ILE A 401 -12.78 4.65 -11.17
CA ILE A 401 -12.42 5.12 -9.82
C ILE A 401 -11.11 5.90 -9.94
N SER A 402 -11.08 7.16 -9.51
CA SER A 402 -9.92 8.04 -9.63
C SER A 402 -8.81 7.67 -8.65
N GLN A 403 -7.61 8.17 -8.93
CA GLN A 403 -6.49 8.17 -7.99
C GLN A 403 -6.85 8.75 -6.62
N ASP A 404 -7.65 9.82 -6.59
CA ASP A 404 -8.01 10.50 -5.35
C ASP A 404 -8.97 9.66 -4.50
N ALA A 405 -9.97 9.03 -5.13
CA ALA A 405 -10.86 8.09 -4.46
C ALA A 405 -10.08 6.90 -3.87
N LEU A 406 -9.12 6.35 -4.61
CA LEU A 406 -8.26 5.28 -4.10
C LEU A 406 -7.35 5.76 -2.96
N ASN A 407 -6.77 6.95 -3.05
CA ASN A 407 -5.98 7.55 -1.96
C ASN A 407 -6.80 7.74 -0.68
N GLN A 408 -8.07 8.11 -0.81
CA GLN A 408 -8.99 8.18 0.33
C GLN A 408 -9.26 6.76 0.89
N ALA A 409 -9.44 5.76 0.03
CA ALA A 409 -9.71 4.37 0.42
C ALA A 409 -8.55 3.72 1.18
N VAL A 410 -7.34 3.94 0.68
CA VAL A 410 -6.10 3.32 1.19
C VAL A 410 -5.84 3.65 2.66
N ARG A 411 -6.35 4.80 3.14
CA ARG A 411 -6.24 5.22 4.55
C ARG A 411 -6.85 4.22 5.52
N PHE A 412 -7.95 3.57 5.13
CA PHE A 412 -8.63 2.58 5.96
C PHE A 412 -7.85 1.26 6.07
N PHE A 413 -6.94 0.97 5.14
CA PHE A 413 -6.04 -0.19 5.25
C PHE A 413 -4.92 0.03 6.29
N ARG A 414 -4.72 1.25 6.78
CA ARG A 414 -3.84 1.51 7.93
C ARG A 414 -4.42 0.98 9.23
N ASP A 415 -5.72 0.72 9.31
CA ASP A 415 -6.36 0.19 10.51
C ASP A 415 -6.05 -1.29 10.75
N VAL A 416 -5.41 -1.99 9.80
CA VAL A 416 -5.05 -3.41 9.91
C VAL A 416 -4.03 -3.62 11.01
N ASP A 417 -4.47 -4.27 12.09
CA ASP A 417 -3.62 -4.74 13.17
C ASP A 417 -3.03 -6.12 12.81
N PHE A 418 -1.72 -6.24 12.93
CA PHE A 418 -0.97 -7.48 12.86
C PHE A 418 -0.18 -7.59 14.18
N GLU A 419 -0.49 -8.62 14.98
CA GLU A 419 0.16 -8.89 16.27
C GLU A 419 0.11 -7.73 17.29
N GLY A 420 -1.03 -7.07 17.36
CA GLY A 420 -1.27 -5.99 18.31
C GLY A 420 -0.64 -4.65 17.91
N GLU A 421 -0.07 -4.53 16.70
CA GLU A 421 0.36 -3.26 16.13
C GLU A 421 -0.16 -3.04 14.71
N LYS A 422 -0.15 -1.79 14.26
CA LYS A 422 -0.53 -1.45 12.88
C LYS A 422 0.52 -1.96 11.90
N LEU A 423 0.10 -2.82 10.96
CA LEU A 423 0.97 -3.39 9.91
C LEU A 423 1.56 -2.30 9.02
N PHE A 424 0.78 -1.27 8.71
CA PHE A 424 1.22 -0.13 7.91
C PHE A 424 1.18 1.15 8.75
N THR A 425 2.34 1.76 8.97
CA THR A 425 2.40 3.09 9.58
C THR A 425 1.95 4.16 8.58
N ASP A 426 2.27 3.95 7.31
CA ASP A 426 1.83 4.72 6.14
C ASP A 426 1.71 3.81 4.91
N ILE A 427 0.74 4.07 4.04
CA ILE A 427 0.53 3.31 2.80
C ILE A 427 -0.19 4.19 1.76
N HIS A 428 0.29 4.10 0.53
CA HIS A 428 -0.21 4.82 -0.65
C HIS A 428 -0.37 3.85 -1.80
N LEU A 429 -1.39 4.07 -2.62
CA LEU A 429 -1.61 3.36 -3.87
C LEU A 429 -1.53 4.37 -5.00
N VAL A 430 -0.77 4.07 -6.05
CA VAL A 430 -0.67 4.93 -7.23
C VAL A 430 -1.11 4.13 -8.45
N ILE A 431 -2.11 4.63 -9.18
CA ILE A 431 -2.46 4.11 -10.51
C ILE A 431 -1.33 4.46 -11.46
N ALA A 432 -0.74 3.45 -12.08
CA ALA A 432 0.38 3.59 -13.00
C ALA A 432 -0.03 3.11 -14.41
N PRO A 433 -0.65 3.94 -15.25
CA PRO A 433 -1.02 3.54 -16.62
C PRO A 433 0.17 3.13 -17.49
N GLN A 434 1.35 3.66 -17.18
CA GLN A 434 2.63 3.31 -17.83
C GLN A 434 3.10 1.89 -17.48
N VAL A 435 2.68 1.34 -16.33
CA VAL A 435 2.86 -0.06 -15.93
C VAL A 435 1.48 -0.62 -15.59
N PRO A 436 0.70 -1.10 -16.59
CA PRO A 436 -0.77 -1.15 -16.60
C PRO A 436 -1.33 -1.85 -15.34
N GLY A 437 -1.49 -1.06 -14.28
CA GLY A 437 -1.62 -1.58 -12.93
C GLY A 437 -1.38 -0.51 -11.85
N LEU A 438 -0.87 -0.94 -10.71
CA LEU A 438 -0.84 -0.19 -9.46
C LEU A 438 0.55 -0.25 -8.82
N VAL A 439 0.98 0.84 -8.19
CA VAL A 439 2.16 0.89 -7.33
C VAL A 439 1.69 1.05 -5.89
N ILE A 440 1.98 0.09 -5.03
CA ILE A 440 1.74 0.18 -3.59
C ILE A 440 3.06 0.61 -2.95
N ARG A 441 3.05 1.68 -2.15
CA ARG A 441 4.25 2.13 -1.42
C ARG A 441 3.91 2.63 -0.05
N GLY A 442 4.81 2.51 0.91
CA GLY A 442 4.52 2.91 2.27
C GLY A 442 5.60 2.44 3.24
N ARG A 443 5.24 2.36 4.51
CA ARG A 443 6.11 1.88 5.59
C ARG A 443 5.42 0.75 6.33
N MET A 444 6.03 -0.44 6.24
CA MET A 444 5.50 -1.66 6.81
C MET A 444 6.21 -1.97 8.12
N ASN A 445 5.44 -2.12 9.19
CA ASN A 445 5.90 -2.57 10.48
C ASN A 445 5.94 -4.09 10.48
N ILE A 446 7.13 -4.65 10.30
CA ILE A 446 7.33 -6.09 10.35
C ILE A 446 8.27 -6.41 11.50
N ASP A 447 7.80 -7.27 12.41
CA ASP A 447 8.69 -8.02 13.28
C ASP A 447 9.28 -9.20 12.49
N ILE A 448 10.58 -9.19 12.33
CA ILE A 448 11.26 -10.22 11.56
C ILE A 448 11.24 -11.56 12.31
N ASN A 449 11.15 -11.57 13.65
CA ASN A 449 10.98 -12.81 14.41
C ASN A 449 9.75 -13.60 13.94
N VAL A 450 8.70 -12.88 13.57
CA VAL A 450 7.40 -13.46 13.20
C VAL A 450 7.43 -13.98 11.78
N LEU A 451 8.02 -13.23 10.84
CA LEU A 451 8.29 -13.74 9.50
C LEU A 451 9.14 -15.01 9.54
N MET A 452 10.12 -15.05 10.44
CA MET A 452 10.98 -16.22 10.63
C MET A 452 10.21 -17.37 11.29
N ALA A 453 9.41 -17.12 12.32
CA ALA A 453 8.59 -18.12 12.99
C ALA A 453 7.56 -18.77 12.06
N ILE A 454 6.86 -17.98 11.23
CA ILE A 454 5.90 -18.50 10.23
C ILE A 454 6.62 -19.41 9.22
N GLY A 455 7.82 -19.04 8.79
CA GLY A 455 8.61 -19.86 7.85
C GLY A 455 9.29 -21.08 8.47
N LEU A 456 9.21 -21.24 9.80
CA LEU A 456 9.86 -22.28 10.61
C LEU A 456 8.85 -22.93 11.56
N GLU A 457 7.57 -22.87 11.19
CA GLU A 457 6.48 -23.42 11.98
C GLU A 457 6.65 -24.95 12.12
N GLY A 458 6.63 -25.45 13.35
CA GLY A 458 6.91 -26.86 13.67
C GLY A 458 8.37 -27.19 13.98
N GLU A 459 9.28 -26.22 13.84
CA GLU A 459 10.65 -26.33 14.35
C GLU A 459 10.68 -25.87 15.83
N ASP A 460 11.39 -26.59 16.71
CA ASP A 460 11.52 -26.27 18.15
C ASP A 460 12.45 -25.05 18.41
N ILE A 461 12.20 -23.94 17.69
CA ILE A 461 13.00 -22.71 17.77
C ILE A 461 12.32 -21.73 18.74
N GLU A 462 13.02 -21.42 19.82
CA GLU A 462 12.63 -20.35 20.74
C GLU A 462 13.01 -18.99 20.14
N TRP A 463 12.01 -18.21 19.75
CA TRP A 463 12.19 -16.83 19.32
C TRP A 463 12.24 -15.89 20.52
N PRO A 464 13.17 -14.92 20.56
CA PRO A 464 13.18 -13.93 21.63
C PRO A 464 11.91 -13.09 21.62
N ASN A 465 11.40 -12.77 22.81
CA ASN A 465 10.27 -11.85 22.98
C ASN A 465 10.60 -10.41 22.52
N GLU A 466 11.89 -10.08 22.41
CA GLU A 466 12.34 -8.80 21.88
C GLU A 466 12.19 -8.79 20.36
N ARG A 467 11.33 -7.88 19.87
CA ARG A 467 11.00 -7.73 18.46
C ARG A 467 12.23 -7.37 17.63
N MET A 468 12.49 -8.12 16.56
CA MET A 468 13.59 -7.83 15.64
C MET A 468 13.09 -6.92 14.52
N ARG A 469 13.51 -5.65 14.57
CA ARG A 469 13.18 -4.64 13.55
C ARG A 469 14.44 -4.11 12.87
N ALA A 470 14.25 -3.54 11.68
CA ALA A 470 15.26 -2.66 11.11
C ALA A 470 15.57 -1.51 12.10
N ASP A 471 16.77 -0.92 12.03
CA ASP A 471 17.23 0.09 12.98
C ASP A 471 16.16 1.15 13.28
N GLU A 472 15.58 1.09 14.48
CA GLU A 472 14.48 1.95 14.92
C GLU A 472 14.89 3.42 14.93
N LYS A 473 16.20 3.73 15.05
CA LYS A 473 16.70 5.10 14.96
C LYS A 473 16.64 5.66 13.54
N THR A 474 16.78 4.81 12.52
CA THR A 474 16.80 5.22 11.11
C THR A 474 15.41 5.12 10.48
N TRP A 475 14.67 4.06 10.81
CA TRP A 475 13.40 3.73 10.14
C TRP A 475 12.17 3.80 11.07
N GLY A 476 12.38 3.94 12.38
CA GLY A 476 11.29 3.96 13.37
C GLY A 476 10.57 2.62 13.46
N ALA A 477 9.25 2.70 13.54
CA ALA A 477 8.40 1.52 13.68
C ALA A 477 8.17 0.74 12.36
N GLY A 478 8.73 1.14 11.21
CA GLY A 478 8.49 0.40 9.96
C GLY A 478 9.48 0.65 8.82
N VAL A 479 9.67 -0.36 7.96
CA VAL A 479 10.56 -0.36 6.81
C VAL A 479 9.84 0.21 5.58
N PRO A 480 10.41 1.19 4.87
CA PRO A 480 9.79 1.68 3.66
C PRO A 480 9.86 0.64 2.54
N PHE A 481 8.79 0.55 1.77
CA PHE A 481 8.66 -0.39 0.67
C PHE A 481 7.92 0.23 -0.52
N GLU A 482 8.15 -0.31 -1.70
CA GLU A 482 7.41 0.00 -2.92
C GLU A 482 7.25 -1.30 -3.72
N ALA A 483 6.03 -1.61 -4.17
CA ALA A 483 5.70 -2.78 -4.97
C ALA A 483 4.91 -2.33 -6.20
N THR A 484 5.43 -2.63 -7.38
CA THR A 484 4.79 -2.34 -8.67
C THR A 484 4.08 -3.60 -9.15
N ILE A 485 2.78 -3.49 -9.37
CA ILE A 485 1.87 -4.58 -9.68
C ILE A 485 1.20 -4.32 -11.02
N ARG A 486 1.30 -5.24 -11.97
CA ARG A 486 0.50 -5.22 -13.21
C ARG A 486 -0.77 -6.03 -13.04
N LEU A 487 -1.81 -5.58 -13.74
CA LEU A 487 -3.13 -6.21 -13.74
C LEU A 487 -3.44 -6.72 -15.15
N HIS A 488 -3.80 -8.01 -15.23
CA HIS A 488 -4.12 -8.69 -16.48
C HIS A 488 -5.49 -9.34 -16.39
N MET A 489 -6.53 -8.70 -16.96
CA MET A 489 -7.87 -9.28 -16.94
C MET A 489 -8.02 -10.36 -18.02
N MET A 490 -8.18 -11.60 -17.60
CA MET A 490 -8.44 -12.77 -18.43
C MET A 490 -9.93 -13.10 -18.57
N ASP A 491 -10.24 -14.10 -19.40
CA ASP A 491 -11.60 -14.60 -19.58
C ASP A 491 -12.13 -15.28 -18.30
N ASN A 492 -13.45 -15.39 -18.17
CA ASN A 492 -14.14 -16.00 -17.01
C ASN A 492 -13.84 -15.32 -15.66
N SER A 493 -13.69 -14.00 -15.69
CA SER A 493 -13.42 -13.16 -14.51
C SER A 493 -12.11 -13.46 -13.78
N TRP A 494 -11.09 -14.00 -14.44
CA TRP A 494 -9.77 -14.15 -13.83
C TRP A 494 -8.95 -12.86 -13.93
N LEU A 495 -8.48 -12.35 -12.80
CA LEU A 495 -7.53 -11.26 -12.71
C LEU A 495 -6.14 -11.86 -12.45
N GLY A 496 -5.26 -11.77 -13.43
CA GLY A 496 -3.83 -12.06 -13.26
C GLY A 496 -3.13 -10.86 -12.64
N ILE A 497 -2.38 -11.11 -11.57
CA ILE A 497 -1.55 -10.14 -10.87
C ILE A 497 -0.09 -10.53 -11.12
N ASP A 498 0.67 -9.62 -11.72
CA ASP A 498 2.11 -9.77 -11.89
C ASP A 498 2.85 -8.74 -11.04
N LEU A 499 3.83 -9.21 -10.29
CA LEU A 499 4.69 -8.36 -9.48
C LEU A 499 5.88 -7.96 -10.32
N ASP A 500 5.91 -6.73 -10.83
CA ASP A 500 6.97 -6.25 -11.72
C ASP A 500 8.26 -5.97 -10.93
N LYS A 501 8.14 -5.21 -9.83
CA LYS A 501 9.26 -4.77 -8.99
C LYS A 501 8.83 -4.66 -7.54
N ILE A 502 9.72 -5.00 -6.62
CA ILE A 502 9.64 -4.61 -5.21
C ILE A 502 10.93 -3.89 -4.84
N SER A 503 10.82 -2.84 -4.04
CA SER A 503 11.95 -2.31 -3.32
C SER A 503 11.68 -2.23 -1.83
N LEU A 504 12.74 -2.44 -1.05
CA LEU A 504 12.79 -2.19 0.39
C LEU A 504 13.81 -1.09 0.68
N PHE A 505 13.59 -0.34 1.75
CA PHE A 505 14.40 0.80 2.16
C PHE A 505 14.35 1.99 1.17
N GLU A 506 14.97 3.11 1.52
CA GLU A 506 15.01 4.34 0.73
C GLU A 506 16.44 4.88 0.57
N GLY A 507 16.63 5.80 -0.37
CA GLY A 507 17.91 6.48 -0.60
C GLY A 507 19.02 5.52 -1.06
N SER A 508 20.22 5.68 -0.50
CA SER A 508 21.37 4.84 -0.84
C SER A 508 21.27 3.40 -0.32
N GLN A 509 20.37 3.11 0.63
CA GLN A 509 20.17 1.78 1.21
C GLN A 509 19.08 0.97 0.47
N ARG A 510 18.46 1.55 -0.56
CA ARG A 510 17.35 0.95 -1.30
C ARG A 510 17.78 -0.33 -2.03
N ILE A 511 17.05 -1.41 -1.81
CA ILE A 511 17.25 -2.70 -2.48
C ILE A 511 16.12 -2.89 -3.49
N TRP A 512 16.46 -3.18 -4.75
CA TRP A 512 15.49 -3.51 -5.80
C TRP A 512 15.47 -5.02 -6.07
N MET A 513 14.27 -5.55 -6.20
CA MET A 513 13.97 -6.92 -6.58
C MET A 513 13.03 -6.85 -7.79
N ASP A 514 13.53 -7.24 -8.97
CA ASP A 514 12.75 -7.26 -10.20
C ASP A 514 13.13 -8.45 -11.09
N HIS A 515 12.37 -8.65 -12.17
CA HIS A 515 12.59 -9.75 -13.13
C HIS A 515 13.78 -9.54 -14.08
N SER A 516 14.51 -8.43 -13.95
CA SER A 516 15.65 -8.13 -14.83
C SER A 516 16.91 -8.92 -14.46
N ASN A 517 16.90 -9.59 -13.31
CA ASN A 517 17.91 -10.57 -12.91
C ASN A 517 17.24 -11.86 -12.40
N SER A 518 17.93 -12.99 -12.53
CA SER A 518 17.40 -14.33 -12.22
C SER A 518 16.99 -14.50 -10.75
N HIS A 519 17.72 -13.88 -9.82
CA HIS A 519 17.49 -13.99 -8.38
C HIS A 519 16.27 -13.17 -7.94
N GLY A 520 16.11 -11.97 -8.49
CA GLY A 520 14.99 -11.07 -8.27
C GLY A 520 13.70 -11.65 -8.87
N ALA A 521 13.77 -12.28 -10.05
CA ALA A 521 12.66 -13.02 -10.63
C ALA A 521 12.19 -14.16 -9.73
N GLN A 522 13.13 -14.97 -9.22
CA GLN A 522 12.84 -16.05 -8.27
C GLN A 522 12.22 -15.54 -6.98
N LEU A 523 12.75 -14.45 -6.42
CA LEU A 523 12.23 -13.86 -5.18
C LEU A 523 10.84 -13.25 -5.37
N ALA A 524 10.59 -12.59 -6.50
CA ALA A 524 9.26 -12.09 -6.86
C ALA A 524 8.25 -13.24 -6.96
N ASN A 525 8.66 -14.36 -7.57
CA ASN A 525 7.81 -15.54 -7.69
C ASN A 525 7.56 -16.21 -6.33
N TYR A 526 8.60 -16.33 -5.50
CA TYR A 526 8.44 -16.77 -4.11
C TYR A 526 7.44 -15.89 -3.35
N ILE A 527 7.53 -14.56 -3.46
CA ILE A 527 6.60 -13.65 -2.79
C ILE A 527 5.16 -13.88 -3.30
N LYS A 528 4.94 -14.04 -4.61
CA LYS A 528 3.61 -14.36 -5.16
C LYS A 528 3.06 -15.67 -4.59
N MET A 529 3.88 -16.70 -4.51
CA MET A 529 3.48 -18.03 -4.03
C MET A 529 3.26 -18.06 -2.52
N ALA A 530 4.15 -17.43 -1.75
CA ALA A 530 4.00 -17.26 -0.31
C ALA A 530 2.74 -16.47 0.01
N VAL A 531 2.45 -15.38 -0.70
CA VAL A 531 1.19 -14.64 -0.54
C VAL A 531 0.00 -15.53 -0.87
N ALA A 532 0.04 -16.29 -1.97
CA ALA A 532 -1.03 -17.23 -2.31
C ALA A 532 -1.24 -18.28 -1.22
N GLN A 533 -0.16 -18.87 -0.71
CA GLN A 533 -0.20 -19.91 0.31
C GLN A 533 -0.62 -19.37 1.67
N THR A 534 -0.08 -18.24 2.12
CA THR A 534 -0.51 -17.57 3.35
C THR A 534 -1.98 -17.23 3.28
N LEU A 535 -2.46 -16.70 2.15
CA LEU A 535 -3.90 -16.48 1.96
C LEU A 535 -4.64 -17.82 2.08
N ILE A 536 -4.21 -18.88 1.39
CA ILE A 536 -4.87 -20.20 1.47
C ILE A 536 -4.85 -20.78 2.90
N THR A 537 -3.74 -20.72 3.64
CA THR A 537 -3.57 -21.33 4.98
C THR A 537 -4.28 -20.53 6.07
N THR A 538 -4.17 -19.19 6.07
CA THR A 538 -4.92 -18.34 7.01
C THR A 538 -6.44 -18.48 6.86
N LEU A 539 -6.92 -18.93 5.70
CA LEU A 539 -8.33 -19.25 5.44
C LEU A 539 -8.74 -20.68 5.84
N ILE A 540 -7.77 -21.56 6.07
CA ILE A 540 -7.99 -22.96 6.50
C ILE A 540 -7.96 -23.06 8.04
N ASP A 541 -7.15 -22.26 8.72
CA ASP A 541 -6.96 -22.33 10.19
C ASP A 541 -7.98 -21.56 11.04
N GLN A 542 -9.07 -21.07 10.46
CA GLN A 542 -10.25 -20.63 11.22
C GLN A 542 -11.45 -21.51 10.90
N PRO A 543 -11.73 -22.56 11.71
CA PRO A 543 -12.99 -23.25 11.62
C PRO A 543 -14.01 -22.47 12.45
N SER A 544 -14.86 -21.69 11.80
CA SER A 544 -16.24 -21.55 12.29
C SER A 544 -17.21 -21.72 11.13
N ASP A 545 -17.55 -22.98 10.91
CA ASP A 545 -18.76 -23.40 10.20
C ASP A 545 -20.00 -22.87 10.96
N GLU A 546 -20.31 -21.57 10.89
CA GLU A 546 -21.63 -21.02 11.24
C GLU A 546 -21.70 -19.51 10.92
N ALA A 547 -21.78 -19.18 9.63
CA ALA A 547 -22.37 -17.90 9.21
C ALA A 547 -23.56 -18.17 8.26
N PRO A 548 -24.76 -18.48 8.79
CA PRO A 548 -25.94 -18.59 7.96
C PRO A 548 -26.32 -17.21 7.42
N ALA A 549 -26.81 -17.17 6.17
CA ALA A 549 -27.24 -15.99 5.42
C ALA A 549 -28.39 -15.16 6.07
N VAL A 550 -28.72 -15.40 7.34
CA VAL A 550 -29.87 -14.86 8.08
C VAL A 550 -29.50 -13.64 8.95
N GLU A 551 -28.22 -13.28 9.14
CA GLU A 551 -27.84 -12.19 10.05
C GLU A 551 -27.99 -10.74 9.52
N ILE A 552 -28.22 -10.52 8.21
CA ILE A 552 -28.26 -9.16 7.63
C ILE A 552 -29.42 -8.33 8.21
N GLU A 553 -30.57 -8.94 8.49
CA GLU A 553 -31.74 -8.23 9.05
C GLU A 553 -31.55 -7.79 10.52
N ASN A 554 -30.69 -8.47 11.30
CA ASN A 554 -30.40 -8.10 12.69
C ASN A 554 -29.19 -7.15 12.84
N ALA A 555 -28.38 -6.96 11.80
CA ALA A 555 -27.19 -6.10 11.86
C ALA A 555 -27.54 -4.61 11.99
N HIS A 556 -28.52 -4.12 11.22
CA HIS A 556 -28.95 -2.70 11.26
C HIS A 556 -29.50 -2.30 12.63
N GLN A 557 -30.36 -3.14 13.22
CA GLN A 557 -30.93 -2.89 14.53
C GLN A 557 -29.85 -2.92 15.63
N LYS A 558 -28.91 -3.87 15.57
CA LYS A 558 -27.73 -3.92 16.45
C LYS A 558 -26.91 -2.63 16.37
N VAL A 559 -26.68 -2.09 15.17
CA VAL A 559 -25.97 -0.81 14.96
C VAL A 559 -26.73 0.35 15.60
N LEU A 560 -28.04 0.49 15.34
CA LEU A 560 -28.87 1.54 15.93
C LEU A 560 -28.85 1.50 17.47
N THR A 561 -28.92 0.32 18.08
CA THR A 561 -28.81 0.16 19.54
C THR A 561 -27.44 0.61 20.06
N LYS A 562 -26.35 0.26 19.37
CA LYS A 562 -24.99 0.72 19.74
C LYS A 562 -24.87 2.26 19.65
N ILE A 563 -25.44 2.90 18.61
CA ILE A 563 -25.48 4.38 18.48
C ILE A 563 -26.24 5.02 19.65
N GLN A 564 -27.38 4.45 20.04
CA GLN A 564 -28.16 4.94 21.17
C GLN A 564 -27.39 4.81 22.49
N GLY A 565 -26.70 3.68 22.70
CA GLY A 565 -25.80 3.49 23.85
C GLY A 565 -24.68 4.54 23.91
N GLN A 566 -24.01 4.80 22.78
CA GLN A 566 -23.00 5.86 22.69
C GLN A 566 -23.59 7.23 23.05
N SER A 567 -24.80 7.54 22.58
CA SER A 567 -25.48 8.81 22.85
C SER A 567 -25.78 9.02 24.34
N GLN A 568 -26.12 7.94 25.06
CA GLN A 568 -26.32 7.99 26.51
C GLN A 568 -25.01 8.26 27.25
N ILE A 569 -23.88 7.71 26.78
CA ILE A 569 -22.55 7.97 27.35
C ILE A 569 -22.14 9.43 27.12
N TYR A 570 -22.43 10.02 25.95
CA TYR A 570 -22.19 11.45 25.74
C TYR A 570 -22.99 12.33 26.70
N ALA A 571 -24.23 11.96 27.02
CA ALA A 571 -25.08 12.71 27.94
C ALA A 571 -24.54 12.72 29.39
N SER A 572 -23.72 11.73 29.79
CA SER A 572 -23.08 11.70 31.10
C SER A 572 -21.72 12.43 31.14
N ALA A 573 -21.10 12.69 29.99
CA ALA A 573 -19.86 13.45 29.88
C ALA A 573 -20.08 14.96 30.09
N ARG A 574 -19.95 15.44 31.33
CA ARG A 574 -20.14 16.86 31.68
C ARG A 574 -19.05 17.76 31.09
N VAL A 575 -19.43 18.97 30.69
CA VAL A 575 -18.46 20.03 30.34
C VAL A 575 -17.83 20.54 31.63
N GLY A 576 -16.49 20.59 31.67
CA GLY A 576 -15.75 21.07 32.82
C GLY A 576 -16.01 22.53 33.18
N ASP A 577 -15.79 22.89 34.45
CA ASP A 577 -15.94 24.25 34.93
C ASP A 577 -14.64 25.04 34.92
N SER A 578 -13.51 24.37 35.16
CA SER A 578 -12.17 24.97 35.03
C SER A 578 -11.57 24.75 33.63
N PRO A 579 -10.60 25.59 33.21
CA PRO A 579 -9.89 25.40 31.94
C PRO A 579 -9.32 23.98 31.77
N GLU A 580 -8.71 23.43 32.81
CA GLU A 580 -8.18 22.05 32.79
C GLU A 580 -9.26 20.99 32.57
N GLN A 581 -10.41 21.14 33.25
CA GLN A 581 -11.53 20.21 33.12
C GLN A 581 -12.17 20.29 31.72
N ILE A 582 -12.22 21.49 31.12
CA ILE A 582 -12.68 21.66 29.74
C ILE A 582 -11.76 20.92 28.77
N LEU A 583 -10.43 21.09 28.89
CA LEU A 583 -9.46 20.37 28.05
C LEU A 583 -9.55 18.84 28.23
N ARG A 584 -9.66 18.35 29.47
CA ARG A 584 -9.87 16.91 29.74
C ARG A 584 -11.15 16.39 29.11
N SER A 585 -12.25 17.16 29.21
CA SER A 585 -13.53 16.74 28.63
C SER A 585 -13.52 16.63 27.10
N LEU A 586 -12.58 17.29 26.40
CA LEU A 586 -12.37 17.10 24.96
C LEU A 586 -11.69 15.76 24.67
N VAL A 587 -10.69 15.37 25.47
CA VAL A 587 -10.05 14.04 25.39
C VAL A 587 -11.07 12.94 25.62
N ASP A 588 -11.92 13.09 26.64
CA ASP A 588 -12.96 12.10 26.98
C ASP A 588 -13.98 11.93 25.85
N VAL A 589 -14.45 13.03 25.24
CA VAL A 589 -15.36 12.99 24.10
C VAL A 589 -14.73 12.32 22.89
N ALA A 590 -13.46 12.59 22.59
CA ALA A 590 -12.74 11.92 21.50
C ALA A 590 -12.60 10.41 21.73
N ARG A 591 -12.33 9.98 22.98
CA ARG A 591 -12.29 8.56 23.35
C ARG A 591 -13.66 7.89 23.22
N ILE A 592 -14.74 8.56 23.65
CA ILE A 592 -16.10 8.02 23.49
C ILE A 592 -16.43 7.81 22.00
N ASP A 593 -16.01 8.71 21.10
CA ASP A 593 -16.21 8.46 19.67
C ASP A 593 -15.43 7.24 19.20
N ILE A 594 -14.14 7.17 19.47
CA ILE A 594 -13.26 6.09 18.99
C ILE A 594 -13.70 4.71 19.52
N ASP A 595 -14.02 4.62 20.82
CA ASP A 595 -14.25 3.35 21.51
C ASP A 595 -15.69 2.85 21.38
N LYS A 596 -16.65 3.75 21.13
CA LYS A 596 -18.10 3.42 21.16
C LYS A 596 -18.81 3.66 19.83
N ASN A 597 -18.17 4.25 18.83
CA ASN A 597 -18.77 4.41 17.50
C ASN A 597 -18.88 3.04 16.80
N PRO A 598 -20.11 2.57 16.50
CA PRO A 598 -20.30 1.23 15.96
C PRO A 598 -19.72 1.06 14.57
N PHE A 599 -19.48 2.12 13.80
CA PHE A 599 -18.90 2.01 12.47
C PHE A 599 -17.36 1.89 12.50
N LEU A 600 -16.72 2.38 13.57
CA LEU A 600 -15.28 2.18 13.79
C LEU A 600 -14.98 0.80 14.39
N VAL A 601 -15.92 0.24 15.16
CA VAL A 601 -15.80 -1.08 15.80
C VAL A 601 -16.25 -2.20 14.86
N ALA A 602 -17.44 -2.07 14.26
CA ALA A 602 -17.98 -3.08 13.34
C ALA A 602 -17.23 -3.11 12.00
N GLY A 603 -16.60 -2.01 11.57
CA GLY A 603 -15.74 -2.01 10.38
C GLY A 603 -14.55 -2.95 10.51
N ARG A 604 -13.94 -3.04 11.70
CA ARG A 604 -12.85 -3.97 11.99
C ARG A 604 -13.34 -5.42 11.98
N GLU A 605 -14.47 -5.69 12.61
CA GLU A 605 -15.11 -7.01 12.66
C GLU A 605 -15.57 -7.47 11.25
N TYR A 606 -16.10 -6.56 10.43
CA TYR A 606 -16.61 -6.84 9.09
C TYR A 606 -15.52 -7.07 8.05
N VAL A 607 -14.43 -6.30 8.12
CA VAL A 607 -13.25 -6.54 7.27
C VAL A 607 -12.64 -7.90 7.61
N ALA A 608 -12.43 -8.18 8.90
CA ALA A 608 -11.91 -9.47 9.36
C ALA A 608 -12.78 -10.65 8.86
N GLY A 609 -14.10 -10.59 9.03
CA GLY A 609 -15.02 -11.67 8.64
C GLY A 609 -15.26 -11.82 7.12
N LYS A 610 -15.04 -10.78 6.29
CA LYS A 610 -15.24 -10.88 4.83
C LYS A 610 -14.03 -11.38 4.06
N THR A 611 -12.83 -11.25 4.61
CA THR A 611 -11.62 -11.86 4.06
C THR A 611 -11.79 -13.39 3.93
N GLU A 612 -12.50 -14.02 4.85
CA GLU A 612 -12.75 -15.46 4.87
C GLU A 612 -13.57 -15.98 3.67
N LEU A 613 -14.67 -15.29 3.31
CA LEU A 613 -15.58 -15.68 2.24
C LEU A 613 -15.03 -15.41 0.83
N LEU A 614 -14.14 -14.44 0.68
CA LEU A 614 -13.63 -14.00 -0.62
C LEU A 614 -12.48 -14.87 -1.15
N PHE A 615 -11.69 -15.53 -0.31
CA PHE A 615 -10.42 -16.09 -0.79
C PHE A 615 -10.36 -17.62 -0.83
N LYS A 616 -11.32 -18.34 -0.21
CA LYS A 616 -11.29 -19.81 -0.02
C LYS A 616 -11.28 -20.64 -1.33
N ASN A 617 -11.65 -20.06 -2.48
CA ASN A 617 -11.68 -20.74 -3.79
C ASN A 617 -11.19 -19.88 -4.98
N LEU A 618 -10.62 -18.70 -4.72
CA LEU A 618 -10.41 -17.68 -5.77
C LEU A 618 -8.93 -17.43 -6.12
N VAL A 619 -7.96 -17.97 -5.39
CA VAL A 619 -6.52 -17.68 -5.61
C VAL A 619 -5.78 -18.92 -6.12
N LYS A 620 -5.03 -18.80 -7.22
CA LYS A 620 -4.06 -19.83 -7.66
C LYS A 620 -2.83 -19.18 -8.30
N HIS A 621 -1.70 -19.87 -8.35
CA HIS A 621 -0.57 -19.50 -9.21
C HIS A 621 -0.69 -20.26 -10.54
N ASP A 622 -0.48 -19.58 -11.67
CA ASP A 622 -0.47 -20.20 -12.99
C ASP A 622 0.98 -20.37 -13.49
N PRO A 623 1.51 -21.61 -13.59
CA PRO A 623 2.92 -21.83 -13.91
C PRO A 623 3.29 -21.49 -15.36
N GLU A 624 2.34 -21.47 -16.31
CA GLU A 624 2.63 -21.12 -17.71
C GLU A 624 2.78 -19.61 -17.91
N SER A 625 1.93 -18.81 -17.24
CA SER A 625 1.96 -17.35 -17.34
C SER A 625 2.73 -16.67 -16.19
N ASP A 626 3.02 -17.42 -15.13
CA ASP A 626 3.66 -16.98 -13.89
C ASP A 626 2.92 -15.82 -13.19
N LEU A 627 1.58 -15.87 -13.31
CA LEU A 627 0.65 -14.91 -12.74
C LEU A 627 0.02 -15.45 -11.46
N LEU A 628 -0.17 -14.57 -10.48
CA LEU A 628 -1.09 -14.82 -9.38
C LEU A 628 -2.51 -14.57 -9.88
N MET A 629 -3.32 -15.61 -9.92
CA MET A 629 -4.66 -15.61 -10.49
C MET A 629 -5.69 -15.45 -9.40
N LEU A 630 -6.46 -14.36 -9.47
CA LEU A 630 -7.61 -14.09 -8.61
C LEU A 630 -8.91 -14.22 -9.42
N LYS A 631 -9.77 -15.16 -9.06
CA LYS A 631 -11.09 -15.30 -9.67
C LYS A 631 -12.05 -14.27 -9.07
N LEU A 632 -12.45 -13.29 -9.85
CA LEU A 632 -13.42 -12.27 -9.44
C LEU A 632 -14.82 -12.70 -9.85
N ASP A 633 -15.36 -13.73 -9.20
CA ASP A 633 -16.68 -14.29 -9.55
C ASP A 633 -17.80 -13.62 -8.74
N PRO A 634 -18.67 -12.78 -9.36
CA PRO A 634 -19.78 -12.15 -8.64
C PRO A 634 -20.78 -13.17 -8.06
N ARG A 635 -20.75 -14.43 -8.51
CA ARG A 635 -21.57 -15.52 -7.98
C ARG A 635 -21.28 -15.82 -6.50
N VAL A 636 -20.06 -15.55 -6.04
CA VAL A 636 -19.68 -15.73 -4.63
C VAL A 636 -20.57 -14.92 -3.69
N VAL A 637 -21.10 -13.78 -4.16
CA VAL A 637 -22.02 -12.94 -3.39
C VAL A 637 -23.47 -13.43 -3.51
N SER A 638 -23.84 -13.98 -4.66
CA SER A 638 -25.18 -14.49 -4.91
C SER A 638 -25.23 -15.40 -6.15
N ASP A 639 -25.70 -16.63 -5.99
CA ASP A 639 -25.86 -17.60 -7.07
C ASP A 639 -27.00 -17.22 -8.06
N THR A 640 -27.99 -16.44 -7.59
CA THR A 640 -29.17 -16.07 -8.38
C THR A 640 -29.53 -14.60 -8.21
N ILE A 641 -29.80 -13.92 -9.32
CA ILE A 641 -30.41 -12.57 -9.31
C ILE A 641 -31.92 -12.75 -9.41
N VAL A 642 -32.62 -12.58 -8.29
CA VAL A 642 -34.06 -12.93 -8.14
C VAL A 642 -34.29 -14.42 -8.40
N ALA A 643 -34.61 -14.78 -9.64
CA ALA A 643 -34.93 -16.14 -10.09
C ALA A 643 -33.96 -16.64 -11.18
N THR A 644 -33.07 -15.78 -11.66
CA THR A 644 -32.17 -16.04 -12.78
C THR A 644 -30.80 -16.46 -12.27
N GLU A 645 -30.19 -17.48 -12.88
CA GLU A 645 -28.79 -17.83 -12.62
C GLU A 645 -27.90 -16.60 -12.84
N ASN A 646 -27.12 -16.25 -11.83
CA ASN A 646 -26.22 -15.11 -11.92
C ASN A 646 -25.11 -15.43 -12.93
N ASN A 647 -25.12 -14.76 -14.08
CA ASN A 647 -24.08 -14.90 -15.10
C ASN A 647 -23.39 -13.56 -15.38
N VAL A 648 -23.37 -12.67 -14.39
CA VAL A 648 -22.59 -11.45 -14.45
C VAL A 648 -21.12 -11.82 -14.30
N GLN A 649 -20.27 -11.26 -15.16
CA GLN A 649 -18.82 -11.46 -15.14
C GLN A 649 -18.11 -10.12 -15.15
N VAL A 650 -16.96 -10.08 -14.48
CA VAL A 650 -16.01 -8.99 -14.62
C VAL A 650 -15.35 -9.14 -15.98
N TRP A 651 -15.46 -8.12 -16.83
CA TRP A 651 -14.91 -8.12 -18.19
C TRP A 651 -13.58 -7.41 -18.29
N ASN A 652 -13.36 -6.38 -17.48
CA ASN A 652 -12.11 -5.61 -17.45
C ASN A 652 -11.82 -5.03 -16.06
N ILE A 653 -10.54 -5.00 -15.70
CA ILE A 653 -9.94 -4.17 -14.65
C ILE A 653 -8.62 -3.64 -15.20
N GLU A 654 -8.50 -2.33 -15.38
CA GLU A 654 -7.31 -1.73 -15.99
C GLU A 654 -7.01 -0.32 -15.45
N ALA A 655 -5.72 0.01 -15.32
CA ALA A 655 -5.26 1.37 -15.05
C ALA A 655 -5.26 2.21 -16.34
N VAL A 656 -5.98 3.33 -16.34
CA VAL A 656 -6.12 4.20 -17.52
C VAL A 656 -5.78 5.65 -17.21
N PHE A 657 -5.25 6.36 -18.20
CA PHE A 657 -5.07 7.81 -18.16
C PHE A 657 -6.06 8.47 -19.13
N ASP A 658 -6.91 9.36 -18.63
CA ASP A 658 -7.79 10.19 -19.47
C ASP A 658 -7.17 11.58 -19.60
N LYS A 659 -6.48 11.81 -20.73
CA LYS A 659 -5.80 13.07 -21.03
C LYS A 659 -6.73 14.28 -21.08
N LYS A 660 -8.02 14.10 -21.42
CA LYS A 660 -9.00 15.22 -21.45
C LYS A 660 -9.38 15.65 -20.04
N LEU A 661 -9.48 14.69 -19.13
CA LEU A 661 -9.78 14.95 -17.73
C LEU A 661 -8.53 15.24 -16.89
N ASN A 662 -7.34 15.03 -17.47
CA ASN A 662 -6.04 15.16 -16.81
C ASN A 662 -6.01 14.35 -15.49
N ASN A 663 -6.51 13.12 -15.54
CA ASN A 663 -6.65 12.27 -14.36
C ASN A 663 -6.45 10.78 -14.69
N THR A 664 -6.01 10.00 -13.70
CA THR A 664 -5.86 8.54 -13.80
C THR A 664 -7.01 7.82 -13.11
N PHE A 665 -7.42 6.68 -13.67
CA PHE A 665 -8.53 5.89 -13.17
C PHE A 665 -8.20 4.40 -13.16
N LEU A 666 -8.78 3.67 -12.22
CA LEU A 666 -8.98 2.23 -12.30
C LEU A 666 -10.35 2.00 -12.96
N ASP A 667 -10.35 1.40 -14.16
CA ASP A 667 -11.51 1.12 -14.99
C ASP A 667 -11.99 -0.31 -14.76
N LEU A 668 -13.19 -0.48 -14.22
CA LEU A 668 -13.86 -1.75 -13.97
C LEU A 668 -15.05 -1.89 -14.92
N SER A 669 -15.17 -3.01 -15.61
CA SER A 669 -16.31 -3.27 -16.52
C SER A 669 -17.01 -4.57 -16.17
N LEU A 670 -18.33 -4.55 -16.12
CA LEU A 670 -19.18 -5.74 -15.92
C LEU A 670 -20.00 -6.02 -17.17
N GLY A 671 -20.05 -7.29 -17.55
CA GLY A 671 -20.86 -7.76 -18.64
C GLY A 671 -21.60 -9.04 -18.30
N TYR A 672 -22.47 -9.46 -19.22
CA TYR A 672 -23.30 -10.64 -19.06
C TYR A 672 -22.71 -11.78 -19.90
N GLY A 673 -22.32 -12.89 -19.25
CA GLY A 673 -21.58 -13.98 -19.86
C GLY A 673 -20.12 -13.63 -20.17
N LYS A 674 -19.46 -14.43 -21.02
CA LYS A 674 -18.07 -14.18 -21.43
C LYS A 674 -17.95 -12.92 -22.28
N ARG A 675 -16.85 -12.16 -22.11
CA ARG A 675 -16.56 -10.95 -22.88
C ARG A 675 -16.43 -11.22 -24.38
N SER A 676 -16.81 -10.25 -25.19
CA SER A 676 -16.76 -10.37 -26.66
C SER A 676 -15.39 -9.99 -27.22
N LYS A 677 -14.98 -10.62 -28.32
CA LYS A 677 -13.73 -10.30 -29.02
C LYS A 677 -13.68 -8.84 -29.49
N SER A 678 -14.82 -8.29 -29.93
CA SER A 678 -14.90 -6.87 -30.33
C SER A 678 -14.61 -5.91 -29.17
N TYR A 679 -15.06 -6.25 -27.97
CA TYR A 679 -14.81 -5.44 -26.78
C TYR A 679 -13.35 -5.53 -26.36
N VAL A 680 -12.77 -6.74 -26.34
CA VAL A 680 -11.34 -6.95 -26.07
C VAL A 680 -10.48 -6.10 -27.02
N GLN A 681 -10.74 -6.15 -28.32
CA GLN A 681 -10.01 -5.34 -29.31
C GLN A 681 -10.17 -3.84 -29.05
N SER A 682 -11.36 -3.39 -28.64
CA SER A 682 -11.61 -1.98 -28.36
C SER A 682 -10.77 -1.42 -27.21
N LEU A 683 -10.35 -2.26 -26.24
CA LEU A 683 -9.46 -1.87 -25.14
C LEU A 683 -8.06 -1.48 -25.62
N PHE A 684 -7.56 -2.09 -26.70
CA PHE A 684 -6.23 -1.83 -27.27
C PHE A 684 -6.25 -0.71 -28.33
N THR A 685 -7.43 -0.33 -28.84
CA THR A 685 -7.56 0.74 -29.85
C THR A 685 -8.06 2.07 -29.29
N ARG A 686 -8.44 2.13 -28.01
CA ARG A 686 -8.92 3.37 -27.38
C ARG A 686 -7.78 4.34 -27.11
N ALA A 687 -8.09 5.64 -27.09
CA ALA A 687 -7.09 6.69 -26.87
C ALA A 687 -6.37 6.54 -25.52
N GLU A 688 -7.09 6.11 -24.47
CA GLU A 688 -6.54 5.91 -23.13
C GLU A 688 -5.43 4.86 -23.09
N TYR A 689 -5.46 3.86 -23.98
CA TYR A 689 -4.41 2.85 -24.06
C TYR A 689 -3.10 3.46 -24.61
N SER A 690 -3.18 4.22 -25.70
CA SER A 690 -2.02 4.95 -26.25
C SER A 690 -1.51 6.08 -25.34
N ASP A 691 -2.41 6.77 -24.64
CA ASP A 691 -2.08 7.82 -23.68
C ASP A 691 -1.38 7.22 -22.45
N GLY A 692 -1.84 6.05 -21.97
CA GLY A 692 -1.23 5.33 -20.86
C GLY A 692 0.18 4.82 -21.16
N GLN A 693 0.47 4.41 -22.40
CA GLN A 693 1.83 4.02 -22.82
C GLN A 693 2.84 5.17 -22.71
N ASN A 694 2.41 6.42 -22.93
CA ASN A 694 3.26 7.61 -22.90
C ASN A 694 3.09 8.45 -21.62
N PHE A 695 2.50 7.87 -20.58
CA PHE A 695 2.20 8.59 -19.35
C PHE A 695 3.47 8.86 -18.54
N ALA A 696 3.79 10.14 -18.33
CA ALA A 696 4.93 10.61 -17.53
C ALA A 696 4.51 11.31 -16.23
N GLY A 697 3.21 11.41 -15.96
CA GLY A 697 2.64 12.16 -14.85
C GLY A 697 1.43 13.00 -15.27
N ILE A 698 0.74 13.57 -14.28
CA ILE A 698 -0.37 14.49 -14.51
C ILE A 698 0.19 15.88 -14.82
N ASP A 699 -0.36 16.56 -15.83
CA ASP A 699 0.08 17.90 -16.24
C ASP A 699 -0.40 18.95 -15.22
N GLU A 700 0.49 19.39 -14.33
CA GLU A 700 0.16 20.34 -13.26
C GLU A 700 -0.23 21.74 -13.77
N SER A 701 0.11 22.07 -15.03
CA SER A 701 -0.28 23.35 -15.63
C SER A 701 -1.77 23.39 -16.02
N LYS A 702 -2.43 22.23 -16.05
CA LYS A 702 -3.85 22.09 -16.36
C LYS A 702 -4.62 21.70 -15.10
N GLY A 703 -5.85 22.21 -14.97
CA GLY A 703 -6.76 21.70 -13.95
C GLY A 703 -6.97 20.19 -14.08
N ARG A 704 -7.43 19.57 -12.99
CA ARG A 704 -7.90 18.18 -12.99
C ARG A 704 -9.42 18.17 -12.91
N ALA A 705 -10.09 17.29 -13.64
CA ALA A 705 -11.54 17.14 -13.51
C ALA A 705 -11.92 16.71 -12.09
N PRO A 706 -13.06 17.18 -11.54
CA PRO A 706 -13.54 16.82 -10.19
C PRO A 706 -14.20 15.43 -10.13
N ARG A 707 -14.14 14.64 -11.21
CA ARG A 707 -14.71 13.29 -11.29
C ARG A 707 -13.81 12.32 -10.55
N ASP A 708 -14.31 11.80 -9.43
CA ASP A 708 -13.65 10.76 -8.64
C ASP A 708 -14.22 9.38 -8.91
N LEU A 709 -15.53 9.31 -9.08
CA LEU A 709 -16.21 8.10 -9.46
C LEU A 709 -17.08 8.39 -10.67
N GLY A 710 -17.01 7.56 -11.71
CA GLY A 710 -17.95 7.63 -12.82
C GLY A 710 -18.55 6.28 -13.13
N VAL A 711 -19.86 6.26 -13.33
CA VAL A 711 -20.65 5.08 -13.61
C VAL A 711 -21.29 5.27 -14.97
N GLU A 712 -20.93 4.43 -15.95
CA GLU A 712 -21.51 4.44 -17.29
C GLU A 712 -22.30 3.16 -17.52
N ILE A 713 -23.58 3.30 -17.86
CA ILE A 713 -24.49 2.20 -18.15
C ILE A 713 -24.74 2.18 -19.64
N ASN A 714 -24.43 1.06 -20.29
CA ASN A 714 -24.82 0.82 -21.68
C ASN A 714 -26.29 0.39 -21.70
N LEU A 715 -27.18 1.25 -22.19
CA LEU A 715 -28.63 1.04 -22.10
C LEU A 715 -29.07 -0.24 -22.83
N SER A 716 -28.52 -0.51 -24.01
CA SER A 716 -28.87 -1.70 -24.80
C SER A 716 -28.39 -3.01 -24.16
N SER A 717 -27.20 -3.03 -23.56
CA SER A 717 -26.71 -4.22 -22.85
C SER A 717 -27.43 -4.42 -21.52
N PHE A 718 -27.74 -3.34 -20.80
CA PHE A 718 -28.50 -3.38 -19.55
C PHE A 718 -29.95 -3.85 -19.79
N GLU A 719 -30.61 -3.35 -20.84
CA GLU A 719 -31.94 -3.83 -21.26
C GLU A 719 -31.97 -5.34 -21.48
N LYS A 720 -30.97 -5.89 -22.19
CA LYS A 720 -30.87 -7.35 -22.42
C LYS A 720 -30.76 -8.14 -21.12
N LEU A 721 -29.98 -7.64 -20.15
CA LEU A 721 -29.86 -8.25 -18.83
C LEU A 721 -31.20 -8.20 -18.08
N THR A 722 -31.82 -7.02 -18.00
CA THR A 722 -33.09 -6.82 -17.31
C THR A 722 -34.20 -7.69 -17.90
N ASN A 723 -34.32 -7.75 -19.23
CA ASN A 723 -35.34 -8.56 -19.90
C ASN A 723 -35.13 -10.05 -19.69
N ARG A 724 -33.88 -10.51 -19.54
CA ARG A 724 -33.63 -11.89 -19.15
C ARG A 724 -34.10 -12.18 -17.73
N ILE A 725 -33.79 -11.29 -16.79
CA ILE A 725 -34.25 -11.41 -15.40
C ILE A 725 -35.78 -11.41 -15.32
N LEU A 726 -36.42 -10.47 -16.04
CA LEU A 726 -37.87 -10.36 -16.11
C LEU A 726 -38.50 -11.60 -16.76
N SER A 727 -37.92 -12.13 -17.84
CA SER A 727 -38.41 -13.34 -18.50
C SER A 727 -38.38 -14.57 -17.57
N ASP A 728 -37.29 -14.78 -16.85
CA ASP A 728 -37.16 -15.91 -15.92
C ASP A 728 -38.09 -15.74 -14.72
N ALA A 729 -38.16 -14.53 -14.16
CA ALA A 729 -39.09 -14.20 -13.07
C ALA A 729 -40.55 -14.35 -13.50
N ALA A 730 -40.91 -13.88 -14.69
CA ALA A 730 -42.24 -14.05 -15.27
C ALA A 730 -42.57 -15.53 -15.48
N THR A 731 -41.62 -16.38 -15.83
CA THR A 731 -41.83 -17.83 -15.96
C THR A 731 -42.20 -18.46 -14.61
N GLN A 732 -41.55 -18.05 -13.52
CA GLN A 732 -41.91 -18.50 -12.17
C GLN A 732 -43.25 -17.92 -11.70
N GLN A 733 -43.46 -16.62 -11.88
CA GLN A 733 -44.72 -15.96 -11.54
C GLN A 733 -45.89 -16.52 -12.34
N ASN A 734 -45.69 -16.90 -13.60
CA ASN A 734 -46.70 -17.56 -14.43
C ASN A 734 -47.14 -18.89 -13.82
N LYS A 735 -46.22 -19.68 -13.24
CA LYS A 735 -46.62 -20.92 -12.54
C LYS A 735 -47.50 -20.62 -11.33
N VAL A 736 -47.11 -19.64 -10.50
CA VAL A 736 -47.90 -19.21 -9.33
C VAL A 736 -49.26 -18.68 -9.76
N VAL A 737 -49.30 -17.82 -10.78
CA VAL A 737 -50.53 -17.29 -11.37
C VAL A 737 -51.38 -18.43 -11.91
N GLU A 738 -50.82 -19.40 -12.64
CA GLU A 738 -51.57 -20.55 -13.16
C GLU A 738 -52.12 -21.44 -12.04
N ASP A 739 -51.40 -21.60 -10.93
CA ASP A 739 -51.88 -22.35 -9.77
C ASP A 739 -52.98 -21.60 -9.01
N GLU A 740 -52.88 -20.28 -8.84
CA GLU A 740 -53.96 -19.45 -8.28
C GLU A 740 -55.19 -19.41 -9.22
N LEU A 741 -54.97 -19.35 -10.53
CA LEU A 741 -56.04 -19.43 -11.52
C LEU A 741 -56.77 -20.78 -11.51
N LYS A 742 -56.22 -21.85 -10.93
CA LYS A 742 -56.93 -23.13 -10.73
C LYS A 742 -57.85 -23.13 -9.50
N LYS A 743 -57.64 -22.24 -8.52
CA LYS A 743 -58.48 -22.14 -7.30
C LYS A 743 -59.80 -21.43 -7.59
N ASP A 744 -60.89 -21.82 -6.94
CA ASP A 744 -62.24 -21.25 -7.15
C ASP A 744 -62.44 -19.89 -6.46
N GLU A 745 -61.53 -18.95 -6.68
CA GLU A 745 -61.54 -17.61 -6.10
C GLU A 745 -61.30 -16.53 -7.16
N GLU A 746 -61.67 -15.28 -6.83
CA GLU A 746 -61.29 -14.12 -7.66
C GLU A 746 -59.79 -13.88 -7.55
N PHE A 747 -59.16 -13.62 -8.69
CA PHE A 747 -57.73 -13.43 -8.76
C PHE A 747 -57.38 -12.30 -9.71
N GLU A 748 -56.43 -11.46 -9.32
CA GLU A 748 -55.93 -10.38 -10.16
C GLU A 748 -54.41 -10.27 -9.99
N SER A 749 -53.68 -10.24 -11.11
CA SER A 749 -52.23 -10.13 -11.11
C SER A 749 -51.73 -9.32 -12.30
N TYR A 750 -50.57 -8.71 -12.14
CA TYR A 750 -49.87 -7.92 -13.15
C TYR A 750 -48.47 -8.49 -13.32
N LEU A 751 -48.15 -8.92 -14.53
CA LEU A 751 -46.88 -9.56 -14.87
C LEU A 751 -46.07 -8.63 -15.78
N VAL A 752 -44.94 -8.12 -15.30
CA VAL A 752 -44.01 -7.36 -16.14
C VAL A 752 -43.35 -8.34 -17.11
N ARG A 753 -43.47 -8.10 -18.43
CA ARG A 753 -42.90 -8.97 -19.46
C ARG A 753 -41.55 -8.47 -19.92
N ASP A 754 -41.51 -7.25 -20.45
CA ASP A 754 -40.34 -6.67 -21.09
C ASP A 754 -40.20 -5.19 -20.69
N MET A 755 -38.97 -4.71 -20.63
CA MET A 755 -38.59 -3.30 -20.47
C MET A 755 -37.70 -2.87 -21.65
N GLY A 756 -37.92 -1.68 -22.20
CA GLY A 756 -37.07 -1.05 -23.20
C GLY A 756 -36.42 0.21 -22.64
N LEU A 757 -35.13 0.42 -22.89
CA LEU A 757 -34.37 1.58 -22.41
C LEU A 757 -33.61 2.22 -23.56
N SER A 758 -33.81 3.52 -23.78
CA SER A 758 -33.13 4.23 -24.87
C SER A 758 -32.85 5.69 -24.53
N ALA A 759 -31.74 6.21 -25.04
CA ALA A 759 -31.45 7.64 -25.01
C ALA A 759 -32.18 8.30 -26.19
N VAL A 760 -33.23 9.08 -25.89
CA VAL A 760 -34.08 9.73 -26.91
C VAL A 760 -33.39 10.97 -27.48
N ARG A 761 -32.76 11.75 -26.61
CA ARG A 761 -31.94 12.94 -26.90
C ARG A 761 -31.08 13.24 -25.68
N ASP A 762 -30.20 14.22 -25.79
CA ASP A 762 -29.32 14.63 -24.69
C ASP A 762 -30.11 14.91 -23.40
N GLY A 763 -29.76 14.18 -22.34
CA GLY A 763 -30.39 14.29 -21.01
C GLY A 763 -31.81 13.70 -20.90
N VAL A 764 -32.31 12.99 -21.92
CA VAL A 764 -33.66 12.39 -21.90
C VAL A 764 -33.61 10.87 -22.09
N LEU A 765 -34.02 10.16 -21.05
CA LEU A 765 -34.14 8.70 -21.03
C LEU A 765 -35.58 8.29 -21.40
N GLY A 766 -35.70 7.43 -22.39
CA GLY A 766 -36.94 6.75 -22.76
C GLY A 766 -37.02 5.39 -22.07
N VAL A 767 -38.12 5.12 -21.38
CA VAL A 767 -38.43 3.83 -20.75
C VAL A 767 -39.72 3.30 -21.36
N ASN A 768 -39.72 2.05 -21.81
CA ASN A 768 -40.92 1.35 -22.24
C ASN A 768 -41.10 0.12 -21.34
N ILE A 769 -42.30 -0.13 -20.83
CA ILE A 769 -42.60 -1.30 -20.00
C ILE A 769 -43.82 -1.98 -20.60
N THR A 770 -43.71 -3.27 -20.87
CA THR A 770 -44.83 -4.10 -21.30
C THR A 770 -45.26 -4.98 -20.14
N LEU A 771 -46.51 -4.84 -19.72
CA LEU A 771 -47.16 -5.56 -18.64
C LEU A 771 -48.27 -6.45 -19.20
N THR A 772 -48.48 -7.61 -18.57
CA THR A 772 -49.64 -8.46 -18.82
C THR A 772 -50.52 -8.46 -17.58
N HIS A 773 -51.73 -7.92 -17.70
CA HIS A 773 -52.76 -7.99 -16.67
C HIS A 773 -53.52 -9.29 -16.83
N VAL A 774 -53.65 -10.04 -15.73
CA VAL A 774 -54.40 -11.30 -15.66
C VAL A 774 -55.49 -11.15 -14.62
N LYS A 775 -56.75 -11.35 -15.01
CA LYS A 775 -57.91 -11.23 -14.10
C LYS A 775 -58.85 -12.41 -14.24
N LYS A 776 -59.11 -13.09 -13.13
CA LYS A 776 -60.15 -14.11 -12.95
C LYS A 776 -61.27 -13.52 -12.12
N SER A 777 -62.48 -13.50 -12.66
CA SER A 777 -63.63 -12.86 -12.00
C SER A 777 -64.86 -13.76 -12.06
N LYS A 778 -65.72 -13.69 -11.03
CA LYS A 778 -66.93 -14.50 -10.98
C LYS A 778 -67.97 -13.93 -11.94
N ARG A 779 -68.47 -14.73 -12.89
CA ARG A 779 -69.59 -14.29 -13.74
C ARG A 779 -70.82 -13.99 -12.88
N GLY A 780 -71.38 -12.79 -13.06
CA GLY A 780 -72.61 -12.34 -12.39
C GLY A 780 -73.81 -13.25 -12.71
N TRP A 781 -74.77 -13.34 -11.78
CA TRP A 781 -75.87 -14.30 -11.85
C TRP A 781 -76.87 -14.07 -12.99
N TYR A 782 -76.88 -12.87 -13.57
CA TYR A 782 -77.76 -12.45 -14.67
C TYR A 782 -77.19 -12.71 -16.07
N ASN A 783 -75.98 -13.28 -16.21
CA ASN A 783 -75.34 -13.47 -17.52
C ASN A 783 -75.71 -14.85 -18.13
N PRO A 784 -76.44 -14.93 -19.27
CA PRO A 784 -76.92 -16.20 -19.85
C PRO A 784 -75.82 -17.17 -20.28
N SER A 785 -74.61 -16.65 -20.52
CA SER A 785 -73.42 -17.44 -20.89
C SER A 785 -72.86 -18.32 -19.75
N ARG A 786 -73.42 -18.20 -18.54
CA ARG A 786 -73.08 -19.00 -17.35
C ARG A 786 -73.57 -20.45 -17.41
N TRP A 787 -74.48 -20.77 -18.33
CA TRP A 787 -75.01 -22.13 -18.52
C TRP A 787 -74.24 -22.95 -19.56
N PHE A 788 -73.34 -22.32 -20.33
CA PHE A 788 -72.61 -22.95 -21.44
C PHE A 788 -71.11 -22.58 -21.51
N GLY A 789 -70.56 -21.87 -20.52
CA GLY A 789 -69.14 -21.49 -20.49
C GLY A 789 -68.58 -21.46 -19.07
N GLU A 790 -67.27 -21.27 -18.94
CA GLU A 790 -66.57 -21.31 -17.65
C GLU A 790 -67.16 -20.33 -16.62
N THR A 791 -67.34 -20.81 -15.39
CA THR A 791 -67.85 -20.05 -14.23
C THR A 791 -66.93 -18.89 -13.83
N TRP A 792 -65.64 -19.05 -14.15
CA TRP A 792 -64.56 -18.15 -13.83
C TRP A 792 -63.71 -17.82 -15.06
N PRO A 793 -64.17 -16.93 -15.96
CA PRO A 793 -63.38 -16.51 -17.10
C PRO A 793 -62.07 -15.84 -16.64
N VAL A 794 -60.99 -16.14 -17.36
CA VAL A 794 -59.68 -15.52 -17.20
C VAL A 794 -59.40 -14.57 -18.36
N ASP A 795 -59.30 -13.28 -18.07
CA ASP A 795 -58.90 -12.25 -19.02
C ASP A 795 -57.38 -12.03 -18.93
N ARG A 796 -56.67 -12.13 -20.05
CA ARG A 796 -55.25 -11.74 -20.17
C ARG A 796 -55.12 -10.57 -21.13
N LYS A 797 -54.51 -9.46 -20.69
CA LYS A 797 -54.42 -8.21 -21.48
C LYS A 797 -53.03 -7.63 -21.41
N THR A 798 -52.53 -7.11 -22.53
CA THR A 798 -51.20 -6.51 -22.59
C THR A 798 -51.30 -4.99 -22.57
N LEU A 799 -50.56 -4.38 -21.65
CA LEU A 799 -50.46 -2.94 -21.46
C LEU A 799 -49.01 -2.50 -21.70
N SER A 800 -48.77 -1.64 -22.68
CA SER A 800 -47.46 -1.05 -22.96
C SER A 800 -47.44 0.40 -22.52
N LEU A 801 -46.52 0.73 -21.61
CA LEU A 801 -46.33 2.06 -21.05
C LEU A 801 -44.96 2.60 -21.48
N SER A 802 -44.94 3.67 -22.26
CA SER A 802 -43.72 4.38 -22.65
C SER A 802 -43.65 5.75 -21.98
N ALA A 803 -42.51 6.10 -21.40
CA ALA A 803 -42.26 7.36 -20.71
C ALA A 803 -40.97 8.01 -21.22
N GLU A 804 -40.99 9.32 -21.42
CA GLU A 804 -39.79 10.15 -21.65
C GLU A 804 -39.48 10.95 -20.40
N MET A 805 -38.27 10.80 -19.87
CA MET A 805 -37.85 11.33 -18.59
C MET A 805 -36.62 12.19 -18.80
N ALA A 806 -36.73 13.49 -18.50
CA ALA A 806 -35.58 14.38 -18.47
C ALA A 806 -34.91 14.28 -17.11
N LEU A 807 -33.60 14.10 -17.14
CA LEU A 807 -32.77 13.94 -15.95
C LEU A 807 -31.75 15.08 -15.88
N SER A 808 -31.63 15.71 -14.72
CA SER A 808 -30.56 16.68 -14.45
C SER A 808 -30.15 16.65 -12.98
N VAL A 809 -28.98 17.20 -12.67
CA VAL A 809 -28.54 17.44 -11.29
C VAL A 809 -28.70 18.92 -11.00
N GLU A 810 -29.39 19.26 -9.92
CA GLU A 810 -29.76 20.62 -9.54
C GLU A 810 -29.42 20.87 -8.06
N PRO A 811 -29.13 22.11 -7.65
CA PRO A 811 -28.84 22.40 -6.25
C PRO A 811 -30.10 22.38 -5.37
N VAL A 812 -29.98 21.92 -4.13
CA VAL A 812 -31.06 21.90 -3.11
C VAL A 812 -31.62 23.30 -2.87
N SER A 813 -30.77 24.33 -2.87
CA SER A 813 -31.14 25.72 -2.63
C SER A 813 -32.20 26.24 -3.61
N LYS A 814 -32.27 25.69 -4.82
CA LYS A 814 -33.28 26.05 -5.83
C LYS A 814 -34.69 25.62 -5.42
N TYR A 815 -34.84 24.56 -4.64
CA TYR A 815 -36.14 23.92 -4.37
C TYR A 815 -36.56 23.95 -2.91
N LYS A 816 -35.63 24.19 -1.98
CA LYS A 816 -35.86 24.03 -0.53
C LYS A 816 -37.06 24.83 -0.01
N ASP A 817 -37.33 26.01 -0.58
CA ASP A 817 -38.43 26.88 -0.19
C ASP A 817 -39.74 26.58 -0.94
N GLU A 818 -39.67 25.80 -2.02
CA GLU A 818 -40.81 25.45 -2.88
C GLU A 818 -41.39 24.07 -2.56
N ILE A 819 -40.63 23.21 -1.86
CA ILE A 819 -41.07 21.88 -1.43
C ILE A 819 -41.71 21.97 -0.03
N LYS A 820 -42.79 21.23 0.19
CA LYS A 820 -43.35 21.02 1.53
C LYS A 820 -42.52 19.99 2.29
N LEU A 821 -41.69 20.45 3.21
CA LEU A 821 -40.80 19.64 4.05
C LEU A 821 -41.40 19.38 5.45
N ALA A 822 -40.96 18.30 6.10
CA ALA A 822 -41.27 18.07 7.51
C ALA A 822 -40.52 19.09 8.40
N PRO A 823 -41.02 19.43 9.61
CA PRO A 823 -40.35 20.36 10.52
C PRO A 823 -38.93 19.93 10.93
N ASN A 824 -38.70 18.61 10.99
CA ASN A 824 -37.42 17.98 11.34
C ASN A 824 -36.64 17.49 10.11
N GLU A 825 -36.83 18.12 8.95
CA GLU A 825 -36.18 17.69 7.71
C GLU A 825 -34.64 17.84 7.77
N VAL A 826 -33.96 16.77 7.38
CA VAL A 826 -32.49 16.67 7.33
C VAL A 826 -32.05 16.44 5.89
N PHE A 827 -31.17 17.31 5.40
CA PHE A 827 -30.49 17.17 4.11
C PHE A 827 -29.04 16.74 4.38
N LEU A 828 -28.55 15.75 3.63
CA LEU A 828 -27.17 15.26 3.75
C LEU A 828 -26.29 15.67 2.56
N GLY A 829 -26.87 16.24 1.51
CA GLY A 829 -26.14 16.78 0.37
C GLY A 829 -26.74 18.10 -0.12
N ASP A 830 -26.02 18.77 -1.02
CA ASP A 830 -26.44 20.03 -1.63
C ASP A 830 -27.00 19.84 -3.05
N GLU A 831 -27.00 18.60 -3.53
CA GLU A 831 -27.44 18.22 -4.87
C GLU A 831 -28.71 17.35 -4.84
N LEU A 832 -29.55 17.56 -5.85
CA LEU A 832 -30.76 16.79 -6.12
C LEU A 832 -30.71 16.27 -7.55
N LEU A 833 -30.99 14.99 -7.72
CA LEU A 833 -31.31 14.42 -9.01
C LEU A 833 -32.75 14.81 -9.35
N ARG A 834 -32.91 15.68 -10.34
CA ARG A 834 -34.20 16.06 -10.89
C ARG A 834 -34.68 15.04 -11.90
N PHE A 835 -35.89 14.54 -11.67
CA PHE A 835 -36.60 13.64 -12.55
C PHE A 835 -37.88 14.30 -13.04
N ASP A 836 -37.88 14.67 -14.33
CA ASP A 836 -38.95 15.41 -14.98
C ASP A 836 -39.60 14.57 -16.09
N LEU A 837 -40.80 14.07 -15.80
CA LEU A 837 -41.60 13.31 -16.75
C LEU A 837 -42.13 14.22 -17.87
N ARG A 838 -41.57 14.09 -19.09
CA ARG A 838 -41.90 14.92 -20.26
C ARG A 838 -43.10 14.41 -21.03
N ALA A 839 -43.19 13.10 -21.22
CA ALA A 839 -44.29 12.47 -21.93
C ALA A 839 -44.56 11.08 -21.38
N VAL A 840 -45.83 10.67 -21.40
CA VAL A 840 -46.25 9.28 -21.17
C VAL A 840 -47.22 8.86 -22.25
N LYS A 841 -47.03 7.63 -22.74
CA LYS A 841 -47.93 6.95 -23.67
C LYS A 841 -48.28 5.61 -23.05
N ALA A 842 -49.56 5.33 -22.93
CA ALA A 842 -50.06 4.03 -22.50
C ALA A 842 -50.94 3.48 -23.63
N ASN A 843 -50.64 2.27 -24.08
CA ASN A 843 -51.42 1.54 -25.08
C ASN A 843 -51.90 0.24 -24.45
N ALA A 844 -53.16 -0.12 -24.65
CA ALA A 844 -53.72 -1.41 -24.26
C ALA A 844 -54.26 -2.12 -25.50
N ASN A 845 -54.00 -3.42 -25.64
CA ASN A 845 -54.58 -4.24 -26.69
C ASN A 845 -55.63 -5.19 -26.08
N GLY A 846 -56.92 -5.00 -26.43
CA GLY A 846 -58.08 -5.79 -25.99
C GLY A 846 -59.33 -4.93 -25.74
N ASP A 847 -60.54 -5.51 -25.70
CA ASP A 847 -61.78 -4.78 -25.42
C ASP A 847 -61.92 -4.52 -23.91
N LEU A 848 -61.97 -3.25 -23.48
CA LEU A 848 -61.58 -2.85 -22.14
C LEU A 848 -62.40 -1.73 -21.47
N GLY A 849 -63.69 -1.59 -21.75
CA GLY A 849 -64.64 -0.91 -20.84
C GLY A 849 -64.13 0.36 -20.09
N VAL A 850 -63.93 0.28 -18.77
CA VAL A 850 -63.54 1.41 -17.89
C VAL A 850 -62.02 1.67 -17.88
N LEU A 851 -61.20 0.63 -18.09
CA LEU A 851 -59.73 0.78 -18.12
C LEU A 851 -59.27 1.48 -19.40
N ASP A 852 -59.95 1.25 -20.53
CA ASP A 852 -59.74 2.01 -21.77
C ASP A 852 -59.97 3.50 -21.58
N ARG A 853 -60.89 3.92 -20.70
CA ARG A 853 -61.09 5.34 -20.41
C ARG A 853 -59.94 5.94 -19.62
N ALA A 854 -59.39 5.21 -18.65
CA ALA A 854 -58.22 5.65 -17.87
C ALA A 854 -56.92 5.63 -18.70
N VAL A 855 -56.74 4.61 -19.56
CA VAL A 855 -55.62 4.50 -20.49
C VAL A 855 -55.73 5.54 -21.60
N ASN A 856 -56.92 5.83 -22.16
CA ASN A 856 -57.12 6.92 -23.12
C ASN A 856 -57.00 8.32 -22.50
N LEU A 857 -57.25 8.48 -21.19
CA LEU A 857 -56.98 9.72 -20.45
C LEU A 857 -55.47 10.00 -20.30
N ILE A 858 -54.64 8.95 -20.29
CA ILE A 858 -53.17 9.01 -20.13
C ILE A 858 -52.43 8.82 -21.47
N GLY A 859 -53.10 8.26 -22.48
CA GLY A 859 -52.56 7.87 -23.78
C GLY A 859 -52.17 9.08 -24.64
N GLY A 860 -50.87 9.41 -24.65
CA GLY A 860 -50.32 10.44 -25.54
C GLY A 860 -50.12 11.81 -24.90
N LEU A 861 -50.14 11.91 -23.56
CA LEU A 861 -49.93 13.17 -22.87
C LEU A 861 -48.48 13.67 -22.98
N ASN A 862 -48.30 14.82 -23.63
CA ASN A 862 -47.09 15.62 -23.54
C ASN A 862 -47.26 16.68 -22.44
N PHE A 863 -46.50 16.53 -21.36
CA PHE A 863 -46.59 17.39 -20.18
C PHE A 863 -45.97 18.78 -20.39
N GLY A 864 -45.18 18.97 -21.45
CA GLY A 864 -44.55 20.26 -21.77
C GLY A 864 -45.51 21.31 -22.35
N SER A 865 -46.49 20.91 -23.17
CA SER A 865 -47.30 21.84 -23.97
C SER A 865 -48.78 21.97 -23.56
N SER A 866 -49.32 21.08 -22.73
CA SER A 866 -50.74 21.07 -22.35
C SER A 866 -50.97 21.49 -20.89
N THR A 867 -51.81 22.49 -20.67
CA THR A 867 -52.21 22.99 -19.34
C THR A 867 -52.97 21.93 -18.53
N ILE A 868 -53.73 21.06 -19.20
CA ILE A 868 -54.48 19.96 -18.57
C ILE A 868 -53.50 18.85 -18.16
N ALA A 869 -52.54 18.51 -19.02
CA ALA A 869 -51.50 17.52 -18.72
C ALA A 869 -50.66 17.95 -17.51
N ARG A 870 -50.26 19.23 -17.43
CA ARG A 870 -49.50 19.76 -16.29
C ARG A 870 -50.28 19.69 -14.97
N LYS A 871 -51.60 19.94 -15.00
CA LYS A 871 -52.49 19.74 -13.83
C LYS A 871 -52.59 18.26 -13.43
N LEU A 872 -52.65 17.34 -14.40
CA LEU A 872 -52.67 15.91 -14.12
C LEU A 872 -51.34 15.43 -13.51
N LYS A 873 -50.21 15.91 -14.03
CA LYS A 873 -48.86 15.68 -13.46
C LYS A 873 -48.81 16.10 -11.99
N LYS A 874 -49.31 17.30 -11.66
CA LYS A 874 -49.44 17.80 -10.29
C LYS A 874 -50.27 16.87 -9.40
N ILE A 875 -51.36 16.30 -9.90
CA ILE A 875 -52.21 15.38 -9.14
C ILE A 875 -51.49 14.05 -8.88
N ILE A 876 -50.85 13.47 -9.89
CA ILE A 876 -50.08 12.22 -9.78
C ILE A 876 -48.93 12.40 -8.79
N LEU A 877 -48.18 13.49 -8.89
CA LEU A 877 -47.08 13.79 -7.98
C LEU A 877 -47.59 14.04 -6.56
N LYS A 878 -48.70 14.77 -6.36
CA LYS A 878 -49.32 14.94 -5.04
C LYS A 878 -49.74 13.60 -4.42
N PHE A 879 -50.22 12.66 -5.23
CA PHE A 879 -50.54 11.31 -4.78
C PHE A 879 -49.25 10.56 -4.38
N ALA A 880 -48.23 10.53 -5.26
CA ALA A 880 -46.95 9.90 -5.00
C ALA A 880 -46.24 10.49 -3.76
N ALA A 881 -46.38 11.79 -3.50
CA ALA A 881 -45.83 12.47 -2.33
C ALA A 881 -46.34 11.88 -1.01
N GLY A 882 -47.58 11.39 -0.96
CA GLY A 882 -48.13 10.73 0.23
C GLY A 882 -47.46 9.41 0.58
N TYR A 883 -46.77 8.78 -0.38
CA TYR A 883 -46.10 7.49 -0.21
C TYR A 883 -44.57 7.62 -0.17
N LEU A 884 -44.00 8.58 -0.92
CA LEU A 884 -42.56 8.70 -1.13
C LEU A 884 -41.90 9.80 -0.28
N ASN A 885 -42.68 10.79 0.19
CA ASN A 885 -42.21 11.92 0.98
C ASN A 885 -43.03 12.03 2.28
N GLU A 886 -42.77 11.11 3.21
CA GLU A 886 -43.48 10.99 4.49
C GLU A 886 -43.25 12.23 5.37
N LYS A 887 -44.37 12.84 5.79
CA LYS A 887 -44.36 14.14 6.50
C LYS A 887 -44.53 13.98 8.00
N ASP A 888 -44.96 12.81 8.46
CA ASP A 888 -44.95 12.48 9.87
C ASP A 888 -43.50 12.54 10.41
N PRO A 889 -43.19 13.43 11.38
CA PRO A 889 -41.86 13.54 11.95
C PRO A 889 -41.27 12.23 12.46
N SER A 890 -42.12 11.28 12.89
CA SER A 890 -41.71 9.97 13.42
C SER A 890 -41.32 8.96 12.33
N LYS A 891 -41.81 9.14 11.11
CA LYS A 891 -41.55 8.24 9.97
C LYS A 891 -40.65 8.85 8.90
N ASN A 892 -40.54 10.19 8.86
CA ASN A 892 -39.64 10.90 7.96
C ASN A 892 -38.19 10.38 8.13
N GLY A 893 -37.60 9.83 7.08
CA GLY A 893 -36.24 9.27 7.11
C GLY A 893 -36.15 7.78 7.46
N ASN A 894 -37.28 7.10 7.64
CA ASN A 894 -37.41 5.64 7.83
C ASN A 894 -38.43 5.03 6.84
N THR A 895 -38.52 5.58 5.63
CA THR A 895 -39.49 5.16 4.63
C THR A 895 -39.16 3.75 4.12
N VAL A 896 -40.11 2.83 4.33
CA VAL A 896 -40.04 1.45 3.83
C VAL A 896 -40.98 1.30 2.65
N LEU A 897 -40.48 0.81 1.52
CA LEU A 897 -41.27 0.51 0.32
C LEU A 897 -41.07 -0.94 -0.06
N GLY A 898 -42.13 -1.75 0.01
CA GLY A 898 -42.06 -3.17 -0.35
C GLY A 898 -41.05 -3.99 0.47
N GLY A 899 -40.86 -3.64 1.75
CA GLY A 899 -39.86 -4.26 2.63
C GLY A 899 -38.45 -3.67 2.53
N VAL A 900 -38.19 -2.75 1.60
CA VAL A 900 -36.88 -2.10 1.43
C VAL A 900 -36.85 -0.76 2.17
N HIS A 901 -35.85 -0.58 3.03
CA HIS A 901 -35.57 0.68 3.73
C HIS A 901 -34.97 1.71 2.76
N LEU A 902 -35.83 2.41 2.02
CA LEU A 902 -35.46 3.33 0.92
C LEU A 902 -34.43 4.38 1.36
N ASN A 903 -34.60 4.93 2.57
CA ASN A 903 -33.75 5.98 3.12
C ASN A 903 -32.31 5.53 3.44
N GLN A 904 -31.99 4.25 3.43
CA GLN A 904 -30.58 3.82 3.48
C GLN A 904 -29.82 4.24 2.20
N PHE A 905 -30.53 4.46 1.09
CA PHE A 905 -29.92 4.75 -0.21
C PHE A 905 -30.31 6.12 -0.75
N VAL A 906 -31.59 6.48 -0.69
CA VAL A 906 -32.12 7.71 -1.31
C VAL A 906 -33.25 8.32 -0.51
N LYS A 907 -33.40 9.64 -0.64
CA LYS A 907 -34.56 10.37 -0.16
C LYS A 907 -35.30 10.99 -1.32
N VAL A 908 -36.59 10.67 -1.44
CA VAL A 908 -37.44 11.18 -2.51
C VAL A 908 -38.22 12.38 -1.98
N LEU A 909 -38.04 13.51 -2.65
CA LEU A 909 -38.76 14.74 -2.43
C LEU A 909 -39.68 14.96 -3.64
N VAL A 910 -40.85 15.54 -3.37
CA VAL A 910 -41.83 15.79 -4.44
C VAL A 910 -42.09 17.28 -4.53
N HIS A 911 -41.70 17.84 -5.68
CA HIS A 911 -42.05 19.19 -6.09
C HIS A 911 -43.36 19.15 -6.91
N ASP A 912 -43.94 20.32 -7.17
CA ASP A 912 -45.22 20.44 -7.87
C ASP A 912 -45.20 19.78 -9.25
N GLU A 913 -44.07 19.86 -9.97
CA GLU A 913 -43.97 19.37 -11.35
C GLU A 913 -42.90 18.30 -11.57
N GLU A 914 -42.16 17.89 -10.54
CA GLU A 914 -41.06 16.96 -10.69
C GLU A 914 -40.77 16.16 -9.42
N LEU A 915 -40.10 15.02 -9.59
CA LEU A 915 -39.53 14.25 -8.50
C LEU A 915 -38.08 14.67 -8.32
N LEU A 916 -37.67 14.85 -7.07
CA LEU A 916 -36.32 15.26 -6.71
C LEU A 916 -35.76 14.17 -5.81
N ILE A 917 -34.63 13.59 -6.16
CA ILE A 917 -34.02 12.49 -5.42
C ILE A 917 -32.70 12.98 -4.84
N GLN A 918 -32.57 12.94 -3.52
CA GLN A 918 -31.30 13.11 -2.85
C GLN A 918 -30.67 11.73 -2.63
N LEU A 919 -29.43 11.55 -3.06
CA LEU A 919 -28.67 10.34 -2.74
C LEU A 919 -28.16 10.42 -1.30
N ASN A 920 -28.18 9.29 -0.59
CA ASN A 920 -27.51 9.20 0.70
C ASN A 920 -25.98 9.25 0.45
N PRO A 921 -25.24 10.21 1.02
CA PRO A 921 -23.79 10.31 0.79
C PRO A 921 -23.02 9.06 1.19
N HIS A 922 -23.52 8.31 2.18
CA HIS A 922 -22.91 7.05 2.63
C HIS A 922 -23.41 5.81 1.87
N MET A 923 -24.13 5.96 0.75
CA MET A 923 -24.65 4.82 -0.01
C MET A 923 -23.56 3.86 -0.53
N MET A 924 -22.30 4.33 -0.59
CA MET A 924 -21.13 3.55 -1.01
C MET A 924 -20.33 2.97 0.18
N GLY A 925 -20.78 3.20 1.42
CA GLY A 925 -20.13 2.77 2.65
C GLY A 925 -19.72 3.95 3.55
N VAL A 926 -19.33 3.64 4.79
CA VAL A 926 -19.00 4.64 5.83
C VAL A 926 -17.60 5.24 5.65
N ALA A 927 -16.81 4.74 4.69
CA ALA A 927 -15.48 5.27 4.40
C ALA A 927 -15.51 6.56 3.55
N PHE A 928 -16.61 6.80 2.82
CA PHE A 928 -16.73 7.92 1.89
C PHE A 928 -18.11 8.56 1.95
N ASP A 929 -18.14 9.86 1.75
CA ASP A 929 -19.32 10.56 1.25
C ASP A 929 -19.21 10.66 -0.28
N VAL A 930 -20.32 10.43 -0.97
CA VAL A 930 -20.43 10.66 -2.41
C VAL A 930 -21.36 11.82 -2.71
N LYS A 931 -20.97 12.66 -3.68
CA LYS A 931 -21.78 13.77 -4.18
C LYS A 931 -21.92 13.71 -5.68
N LEU A 932 -23.09 14.11 -6.18
CA LEU A 932 -23.35 14.19 -7.62
C LEU A 932 -22.64 15.40 -8.22
N LEU A 933 -21.92 15.20 -9.31
CA LEU A 933 -21.41 16.33 -10.09
C LEU A 933 -22.56 16.97 -10.87
N GLN A 934 -22.70 18.28 -10.71
CA GLN A 934 -23.60 19.08 -11.54
C GLN A 934 -23.11 19.07 -13.00
N GLY A 935 -24.02 19.18 -13.96
CA GLY A 935 -23.70 19.10 -15.39
C GLY A 935 -22.75 20.20 -15.84
N HIS A 936 -21.50 19.85 -16.19
CA HIS A 936 -20.48 20.78 -16.69
C HIS A 936 -19.74 20.17 -17.88
N SER A 937 -19.21 21.01 -18.79
CA SER A 937 -18.24 20.55 -19.78
C SER A 937 -16.83 20.82 -19.28
N TYR A 938 -15.98 19.80 -19.29
CA TYR A 938 -14.57 19.90 -18.92
C TYR A 938 -13.71 19.49 -20.11
N ASN A 939 -12.94 20.43 -20.68
CA ASN A 939 -12.14 20.21 -21.88
C ASN A 939 -12.91 19.50 -23.02
N GLY A 940 -14.18 19.87 -23.21
CA GLY A 940 -15.07 19.30 -24.23
C GLY A 940 -15.71 17.95 -23.89
N LYS A 941 -15.48 17.38 -22.70
CA LYS A 941 -16.17 16.19 -22.18
C LYS A 941 -17.30 16.62 -21.24
N ALA A 942 -18.52 16.13 -21.48
CA ALA A 942 -19.63 16.37 -20.55
C ALA A 942 -19.42 15.54 -19.28
N LEU A 943 -19.56 16.18 -18.12
CA LEU A 943 -19.47 15.60 -16.79
C LEU A 943 -20.79 15.77 -16.04
N GLY A 944 -21.03 14.88 -15.08
CA GLY A 944 -22.22 14.87 -14.22
C GLY A 944 -23.19 13.78 -14.65
N LEU A 945 -24.47 14.11 -14.72
CA LEU A 945 -25.46 13.20 -15.27
C LEU A 945 -25.67 13.46 -16.77
N THR A 946 -25.32 12.48 -17.60
CA THR A 946 -25.46 12.60 -19.06
C THR A 946 -26.19 11.40 -19.64
N VAL A 947 -27.06 11.65 -20.62
CA VAL A 947 -27.73 10.60 -21.40
C VAL A 947 -27.39 10.88 -22.85
N ASN A 948 -26.57 10.03 -23.47
CA ASN A 948 -26.01 10.26 -24.79
C ASN A 948 -26.72 9.39 -25.85
N PRO A 949 -27.43 9.99 -26.82
CA PRO A 949 -28.16 9.27 -27.86
C PRO A 949 -27.25 8.58 -28.88
N ASN A 950 -26.06 9.11 -29.15
CA ASN A 950 -25.12 8.53 -30.12
C ASN A 950 -24.48 7.25 -29.59
N THR A 951 -24.15 7.23 -28.29
CA THR A 951 -23.52 6.07 -27.66
C THR A 951 -24.51 5.14 -26.96
N GLN A 952 -25.77 5.56 -26.80
CA GLN A 952 -26.80 4.89 -25.99
C GLN A 952 -26.28 4.57 -24.58
N LYS A 953 -25.64 5.57 -23.95
CA LYS A 953 -25.09 5.46 -22.59
C LYS A 953 -25.76 6.46 -21.65
N LEU A 954 -25.98 6.02 -20.41
CA LEU A 954 -26.29 6.87 -19.26
C LEU A 954 -25.03 6.94 -18.39
N SER A 955 -24.50 8.13 -18.15
CA SER A 955 -23.32 8.33 -17.29
C SER A 955 -23.70 9.15 -16.06
N VAL A 956 -23.21 8.72 -14.89
CA VAL A 956 -23.33 9.42 -13.61
C VAL A 956 -21.92 9.64 -13.06
N ASP A 957 -21.51 10.90 -12.99
CA ASP A 957 -20.24 11.27 -12.37
C ASP A 957 -20.45 11.81 -10.96
N LEU A 958 -19.58 11.36 -10.06
CA LEU A 958 -19.62 11.59 -8.63
C LEU A 958 -18.25 12.10 -8.15
N GLN A 959 -18.26 12.91 -7.12
CA GLN A 959 -17.09 13.30 -6.34
C GLN A 959 -17.08 12.51 -5.02
N THR A 960 -15.90 12.11 -4.54
CA THR A 960 -15.76 11.38 -3.27
C THR A 960 -15.08 12.23 -2.22
N ILE A 961 -15.55 12.14 -0.99
CA ILE A 961 -14.96 12.79 0.18
C ILE A 961 -14.64 11.70 1.18
N GLY A 962 -13.35 11.55 1.51
CA GLY A 962 -12.90 10.53 2.44
C GLY A 962 -13.17 10.92 3.89
N ASN A 963 -13.81 10.03 4.65
CA ASN A 963 -14.10 10.26 6.06
C ASN A 963 -12.82 10.17 6.92
N LEU A 964 -12.83 10.78 8.10
CA LEU A 964 -11.71 10.68 9.05
C LEU A 964 -11.54 9.22 9.51
N ALA A 965 -10.42 8.59 9.13
CA ALA A 965 -10.14 7.19 9.44
C ALA A 965 -9.99 6.97 10.96
N ALA A 966 -10.24 5.74 11.43
CA ALA A 966 -10.19 5.44 12.86
C ALA A 966 -8.80 5.70 13.46
N VAL A 967 -7.73 5.28 12.76
CA VAL A 967 -6.34 5.58 13.13
C VAL A 967 -6.06 7.08 13.20
N ASP A 968 -6.61 7.89 12.28
CA ASP A 968 -6.39 9.34 12.27
C ASP A 968 -7.16 10.04 13.40
N LYS A 969 -8.39 9.58 13.73
CA LYS A 969 -9.12 9.99 14.94
C LYS A 969 -8.32 9.65 16.21
N ALA A 970 -7.77 8.44 16.26
CA ALA A 970 -6.98 7.96 17.40
C ALA A 970 -5.67 8.74 17.57
N GLU A 971 -4.98 9.08 16.47
CA GLU A 971 -3.77 9.90 16.51
C GLU A 971 -4.07 11.30 17.06
N LEU A 972 -5.16 11.94 16.62
CA LEU A 972 -5.56 13.26 17.15
C LEU A 972 -5.94 13.19 18.63
N ALA A 973 -6.67 12.14 19.05
CA ALA A 973 -6.99 11.92 20.46
C ALA A 973 -5.72 11.65 21.31
N TRP A 974 -4.76 10.93 20.75
CA TRP A 974 -3.46 10.68 21.37
C TRP A 974 -2.68 11.99 21.54
N VAL A 975 -2.63 12.85 20.52
CA VAL A 975 -2.02 14.19 20.62
C VAL A 975 -2.65 15.01 21.76
N MET A 976 -3.97 14.95 21.91
CA MET A 976 -4.67 15.64 23.02
C MET A 976 -4.27 15.07 24.39
N ASP A 977 -4.30 13.74 24.56
CA ASP A 977 -3.97 13.07 25.82
C ASP A 977 -2.49 13.29 26.20
N GLU A 978 -1.60 13.22 25.20
CA GLU A 978 -0.17 13.34 25.42
C GLU A 978 0.25 14.80 25.67
N ALA A 979 -0.46 15.78 25.09
CA ALA A 979 -0.32 17.18 25.48
C ALA A 979 -0.68 17.39 26.96
N MET A 980 -1.78 16.81 27.45
CA MET A 980 -2.18 16.92 28.86
C MET A 980 -1.11 16.34 29.79
N LYS A 981 -0.56 15.17 29.46
CA LYS A 981 0.50 14.51 30.23
C LYS A 981 1.82 15.27 30.18
N LEU A 982 2.22 15.76 29.00
CA LEU A 982 3.49 16.47 28.80
C LEU A 982 3.57 17.77 29.61
N PHE A 983 2.47 18.51 29.70
CA PHE A 983 2.43 19.78 30.45
C PHE A 983 2.20 19.62 31.96
N ALA A 984 1.64 18.49 32.41
CA ALA A 984 1.27 18.28 33.81
C ALA A 984 2.43 18.51 34.82
N PRO A 985 3.67 18.01 34.60
CA PRO A 985 4.78 18.25 35.51
C PRO A 985 5.13 19.72 35.71
N TYR A 986 4.91 20.56 34.69
CA TYR A 986 5.21 21.99 34.69
C TYR A 986 4.04 22.79 35.28
N LEU A 987 2.81 22.45 34.94
CA LEU A 987 1.61 23.08 35.47
C LEU A 987 1.38 22.78 36.97
N ASN A 988 1.87 21.63 37.46
CA ASN A 988 1.77 21.26 38.88
C ASN A 988 2.92 21.80 39.76
N GLU A 989 4.03 22.25 39.17
CA GLU A 989 5.20 22.74 39.93
C GLU A 989 4.91 24.10 40.60
N ARG A 990 5.00 24.19 41.93
CA ARG A 990 4.66 25.42 42.66
C ARG A 990 5.86 26.33 42.87
N ASN A 991 7.08 25.81 42.79
CA ASN A 991 8.30 26.58 43.01
C ASN A 991 8.78 27.25 41.71
N PRO A 992 8.87 28.60 41.64
CA PRO A 992 9.27 29.32 40.43
C PRO A 992 10.67 28.97 39.93
N THR A 993 11.66 28.86 40.84
CA THR A 993 13.05 28.54 40.49
C THR A 993 13.16 27.13 39.93
N GLU A 994 12.42 26.18 40.51
CA GLU A 994 12.39 24.79 40.03
C GLU A 994 11.69 24.68 38.68
N LEU A 995 10.61 25.44 38.47
CA LEU A 995 9.89 25.50 37.20
C LEU A 995 10.77 26.04 36.07
N VAL A 996 11.47 27.16 36.30
CA VAL A 996 12.42 27.73 35.32
C VAL A 996 13.54 26.73 35.01
N ARG A 997 14.09 26.08 36.05
CA ARG A 997 15.13 25.04 35.87
C ARG A 997 14.65 23.88 35.01
N LYS A 998 13.41 23.40 35.22
CA LYS A 998 12.82 22.33 34.41
C LYS A 998 12.59 22.77 32.96
N LEU A 999 12.06 23.97 32.73
CA LEU A 999 11.80 24.49 31.39
C LEU A 999 13.09 24.70 30.59
N ASN A 1000 14.14 25.24 31.22
CA ASN A 1000 15.42 25.47 30.56
C ASN A 1000 16.21 24.18 30.25
N ARG A 1001 15.71 22.99 30.62
CA ARG A 1001 16.22 21.70 30.09
C ARG A 1001 15.75 21.40 28.67
N LEU A 1002 14.85 22.21 28.11
CA LEU A 1002 14.30 22.12 26.76
C LEU A 1002 13.50 20.84 26.47
N GLU A 1003 13.38 19.88 27.39
CA GLU A 1003 12.61 18.64 27.19
C GLU A 1003 11.15 18.87 26.75
N LEU A 1004 10.46 19.86 27.37
CA LEU A 1004 9.11 20.25 26.96
C LEU A 1004 9.12 20.84 25.55
N TRP A 1005 10.06 21.72 25.27
CA TRP A 1005 10.18 22.43 24.01
C TRP A 1005 10.45 21.47 22.84
N ASP A 1006 11.38 20.53 23.04
CA ASP A 1006 11.80 19.56 22.03
C ASP A 1006 10.66 18.60 21.67
N ARG A 1007 9.96 18.06 22.67
CA ARG A 1007 8.82 17.16 22.49
C ARG A 1007 7.57 17.85 21.94
N LEU A 1008 7.50 19.18 22.07
CA LEU A 1008 6.38 19.97 21.60
C LEU A 1008 6.59 20.48 20.16
N PHE A 1009 7.81 20.91 19.79
CA PHE A 1009 8.06 21.63 18.54
C PHE A 1009 9.20 21.13 17.65
N TYR A 1010 10.30 20.62 18.20
CA TYR A 1010 11.56 20.48 17.43
C TYR A 1010 11.78 19.12 16.80
N ALA A 1011 11.27 18.03 17.38
CA ALA A 1011 11.43 16.71 16.77
C ALA A 1011 10.56 16.62 15.49
N THR A 1012 11.18 16.73 14.32
CA THR A 1012 10.53 16.54 13.00
C THR A 1012 10.78 15.16 12.42
N ASP A 1013 11.60 14.35 13.07
CA ASP A 1013 11.78 12.94 12.75
C ASP A 1013 10.40 12.25 12.76
N ILE A 1014 10.02 11.65 11.62
CA ILE A 1014 8.73 10.99 11.43
C ILE A 1014 8.46 9.94 12.51
N THR A 1015 9.52 9.36 13.09
CA THR A 1015 9.47 8.28 14.08
C THR A 1015 9.26 8.78 15.51
N LYS A 1016 9.72 10.02 15.82
CA LYS A 1016 9.65 10.65 17.15
C LYS A 1016 9.05 12.05 17.06
N MET A 1017 8.15 12.24 16.12
CA MET A 1017 7.64 13.55 15.76
C MET A 1017 6.99 14.21 16.97
N ALA A 1018 7.36 15.46 17.24
CA ALA A 1018 6.82 16.29 18.30
C ALA A 1018 5.33 16.56 18.06
N LEU A 1019 4.60 16.93 19.13
CA LEU A 1019 3.14 17.04 19.07
C LEU A 1019 2.64 18.07 18.04
N TYR A 1020 3.31 19.22 17.92
CA TYR A 1020 2.90 20.26 16.97
C TYR A 1020 3.18 19.87 15.50
N PRO A 1021 4.38 19.37 15.13
CA PRO A 1021 4.59 18.79 13.80
C PRO A 1021 3.64 17.63 13.46
N ARG A 1022 3.26 16.78 14.43
CA ARG A 1022 2.23 15.73 14.22
C ARG A 1022 0.87 16.32 13.85
N LEU A 1023 0.43 17.36 14.55
CA LEU A 1023 -0.82 18.07 14.23
C LEU A 1023 -0.78 18.67 12.81
N ILE A 1024 0.35 19.27 12.43
CA ILE A 1024 0.61 19.79 11.08
C ILE A 1024 0.54 18.68 10.04
N ALA A 1025 1.20 17.54 10.28
CA ALA A 1025 1.16 16.38 9.41
C ALA A 1025 -0.27 15.87 9.20
N MET A 1026 -1.04 15.82 10.29
CA MET A 1026 -2.45 15.39 10.27
C MET A 1026 -3.33 16.32 9.43
N ALA A 1027 -3.22 17.63 9.62
CA ALA A 1027 -3.94 18.60 8.81
C ALA A 1027 -3.56 18.47 7.32
N GLY A 1028 -2.27 18.26 7.04
CA GLY A 1028 -1.72 18.05 5.71
C GLY A 1028 -2.18 16.75 5.01
N ARG A 1029 -2.81 15.80 5.70
CA ARG A 1029 -3.42 14.61 5.07
C ARG A 1029 -4.77 14.92 4.41
N TYR A 1030 -5.39 16.05 4.76
CA TYR A 1030 -6.72 16.44 4.31
C TYR A 1030 -6.65 17.81 3.62
N ASP A 1031 -6.62 17.82 2.29
CA ASP A 1031 -6.42 19.04 1.49
C ASP A 1031 -7.42 20.16 1.83
N ALA A 1032 -8.67 19.80 2.17
CA ALA A 1032 -9.68 20.73 2.63
C ALA A 1032 -9.31 21.40 3.97
N LEU A 1033 -8.77 20.65 4.93
CA LEU A 1033 -8.31 21.18 6.21
C LEU A 1033 -7.09 22.07 6.02
N ALA A 1034 -6.06 21.55 5.35
CA ALA A 1034 -4.82 22.28 5.06
C ALA A 1034 -5.10 23.63 4.39
N SER A 1035 -6.09 23.68 3.49
CA SER A 1035 -6.52 24.94 2.89
C SER A 1035 -7.24 25.88 3.86
N ILE A 1036 -8.10 25.38 4.75
CA ILE A 1036 -8.85 26.24 5.70
C ILE A 1036 -7.88 26.93 6.67
N ILE A 1037 -6.86 26.19 7.11
CA ILE A 1037 -5.84 26.71 8.04
C ILE A 1037 -4.68 27.42 7.35
N GLU A 1038 -4.71 27.56 6.01
CA GLU A 1038 -3.66 28.18 5.19
C GLU A 1038 -2.26 27.58 5.43
N GLN A 1039 -2.18 26.24 5.47
CA GLN A 1039 -0.93 25.55 5.70
C GLN A 1039 0.02 25.66 4.50
N ASP A 1040 1.28 26.05 4.76
CA ASP A 1040 2.33 26.08 3.74
C ASP A 1040 2.62 24.66 3.24
N GLN A 1041 2.51 24.46 1.92
CA GLN A 1041 2.76 23.17 1.27
C GLN A 1041 4.21 22.70 1.44
N ASN A 1042 5.18 23.62 1.51
CA ASN A 1042 6.58 23.23 1.73
C ASN A 1042 6.78 22.56 3.10
N ILE A 1043 6.01 22.96 4.11
CA ILE A 1043 6.03 22.34 5.44
C ILE A 1043 5.37 20.97 5.41
N VAL A 1044 4.27 20.83 4.66
CA VAL A 1044 3.58 19.53 4.49
C VAL A 1044 4.49 18.53 3.76
N ASP A 1045 5.13 18.95 2.68
CA ASP A 1045 5.99 18.10 1.86
C ASP A 1045 7.27 17.72 2.61
N ALA A 1046 7.85 18.65 3.38
CA ALA A 1046 9.00 18.37 4.24
C ALA A 1046 8.69 17.40 5.39
N VAL A 1047 7.48 17.46 5.96
CA VAL A 1047 7.06 16.63 7.09
C VAL A 1047 6.54 15.26 6.65
N LEU A 1048 5.88 15.18 5.49
CA LEU A 1048 5.31 13.94 4.97
C LEU A 1048 6.25 13.18 4.02
N GLY A 1049 7.35 13.78 3.57
CA GLY A 1049 8.28 13.15 2.61
C GLY A 1049 7.64 12.87 1.25
N LEU A 1050 6.51 13.50 0.94
CA LEU A 1050 5.76 13.31 -0.28
C LEU A 1050 6.27 14.29 -1.33
N GLN A 1051 6.89 13.80 -2.41
CA GLN A 1051 7.06 14.63 -3.61
C GLN A 1051 5.68 14.93 -4.21
N SER A 1052 5.45 16.22 -4.44
CA SER A 1052 4.21 16.98 -4.59
C SER A 1052 3.24 16.59 -5.73
N ALA A 1053 3.52 15.57 -6.54
CA ALA A 1053 2.77 15.28 -7.76
C ALA A 1053 1.28 14.92 -7.55
N ALA A 1054 0.86 14.59 -6.31
CA ALA A 1054 -0.51 14.13 -6.02
C ALA A 1054 -1.50 15.25 -5.64
N ARG A 1055 -1.06 16.43 -5.18
CA ARG A 1055 -1.96 17.39 -4.47
C ARG A 1055 -2.17 18.75 -5.15
N ALA A 1056 -1.47 19.03 -6.24
CA ALA A 1056 -1.71 20.23 -7.04
C ALA A 1056 -2.92 20.01 -7.97
N GLY A 1057 -4.13 20.40 -7.53
CA GLY A 1057 -5.31 20.32 -8.38
C GLY A 1057 -6.61 20.87 -7.78
N ASP A 1058 -6.82 22.17 -7.97
CA ASP A 1058 -8.11 22.88 -8.03
C ASP A 1058 -8.92 23.10 -6.73
N GLN A 1059 -9.48 24.31 -6.58
CA GLN A 1059 -10.32 24.69 -5.42
C GLN A 1059 -11.61 23.86 -5.31
N ALA A 1060 -12.06 23.24 -6.41
CA ALA A 1060 -13.23 22.38 -6.46
C ALA A 1060 -13.11 21.07 -5.66
N LYS A 1061 -11.88 20.64 -5.29
CA LYS A 1061 -11.63 19.40 -4.52
C LYS A 1061 -11.64 19.58 -3.00
N ARG A 1062 -11.81 20.81 -2.48
CA ARG A 1062 -11.70 21.13 -1.05
C ARG A 1062 -13.04 20.96 -0.32
N GLN A 1063 -13.52 19.72 -0.20
CA GLN A 1063 -14.75 19.42 0.52
C GLN A 1063 -14.50 18.57 1.78
N LEU A 1064 -15.34 18.76 2.79
CA LEU A 1064 -15.35 18.01 4.05
C LEU A 1064 -16.63 17.18 4.12
N THR A 1065 -16.66 16.23 5.04
CA THR A 1065 -17.79 15.33 5.22
C THR A 1065 -19.05 16.06 5.65
N VAL A 1066 -20.20 15.40 5.52
CA VAL A 1066 -21.52 16.01 5.84
C VAL A 1066 -21.58 16.60 7.25
N ALA A 1067 -20.94 15.95 8.22
CA ALA A 1067 -20.88 16.41 9.60
C ALA A 1067 -19.76 17.43 9.87
N GLY A 1068 -18.79 17.56 8.97
CA GLY A 1068 -17.58 18.38 9.15
C GLY A 1068 -16.71 17.92 10.32
N VAL A 1069 -16.71 16.63 10.63
CA VAL A 1069 -16.10 16.05 11.83
C VAL A 1069 -14.59 16.30 11.91
N GLU A 1070 -13.94 16.36 10.76
CA GLU A 1070 -12.51 16.64 10.63
C GLU A 1070 -12.15 18.00 11.22
N THR A 1071 -13.02 19.00 11.03
CA THR A 1071 -12.78 20.36 11.53
C THR A 1071 -12.80 20.39 13.05
N MET A 1072 -13.71 19.67 13.67
CA MET A 1072 -13.86 19.66 15.12
C MET A 1072 -12.81 18.80 15.81
N TYR A 1073 -12.40 17.69 15.21
CA TYR A 1073 -11.26 16.90 15.73
C TYR A 1073 -9.96 17.71 15.72
N LEU A 1074 -9.67 18.38 14.60
CA LEU A 1074 -8.44 19.16 14.46
C LEU A 1074 -8.47 20.42 15.34
N ALA A 1075 -9.62 21.10 15.45
CA ALA A 1075 -9.80 22.23 16.36
C ALA A 1075 -9.68 21.81 17.84
N ALA A 1076 -10.22 20.66 18.22
CA ALA A 1076 -10.10 20.12 19.58
C ALA A 1076 -8.63 19.79 19.93
N ALA A 1077 -7.90 19.14 19.02
CA ALA A 1077 -6.48 18.86 19.21
C ALA A 1077 -5.65 20.15 19.31
N GLY A 1078 -5.91 21.10 18.42
CA GLY A 1078 -5.32 22.44 18.47
C GLY A 1078 -5.61 23.16 19.78
N LEU A 1079 -6.84 23.09 20.29
CA LEU A 1079 -7.24 23.71 21.56
C LEU A 1079 -6.55 23.05 22.76
N VAL A 1080 -6.43 21.73 22.82
CA VAL A 1080 -5.76 21.08 23.95
C VAL A 1080 -4.27 21.47 24.01
N LEU A 1081 -3.60 21.59 22.86
CA LEU A 1081 -2.23 22.10 22.78
C LEU A 1081 -2.16 23.58 23.19
N HIS A 1082 -2.93 24.44 22.52
CA HIS A 1082 -2.99 25.87 22.80
C HIS A 1082 -3.34 26.15 24.27
N GLY A 1083 -4.36 25.49 24.81
CA GLY A 1083 -4.83 25.73 26.17
C GLY A 1083 -3.81 25.32 27.23
N ASN A 1084 -3.05 24.25 27.03
CA ASN A 1084 -1.96 23.90 27.95
C ASN A 1084 -0.76 24.86 27.84
N MET A 1085 -0.44 25.32 26.62
CA MET A 1085 0.58 26.36 26.42
C MET A 1085 0.19 27.66 27.12
N GLN A 1086 -1.05 28.12 26.91
CA GLN A 1086 -1.53 29.38 27.48
C GLN A 1086 -1.56 29.33 29.01
N ARG A 1087 -2.05 28.24 29.59
CA ARG A 1087 -2.01 28.03 31.06
C ARG A 1087 -0.59 28.07 31.62
N LEU A 1088 0.40 27.55 30.89
CA LEU A 1088 1.80 27.61 31.31
C LEU A 1088 2.35 29.04 31.20
N ILE A 1089 2.07 29.73 30.09
CA ILE A 1089 2.44 31.14 29.88
C ILE A 1089 1.85 32.02 30.99
N ASP A 1090 0.55 31.93 31.25
CA ASP A 1090 -0.14 32.71 32.28
C ASP A 1090 0.42 32.44 33.67
N LYS A 1091 0.81 31.18 33.94
CA LYS A 1091 1.44 30.79 35.20
C LYS A 1091 2.83 31.41 35.35
N LEU A 1092 3.65 31.42 34.30
CA LEU A 1092 4.99 32.04 34.32
C LEU A 1092 4.88 33.55 34.48
N ASP A 1093 3.90 34.18 33.82
CA ASP A 1093 3.59 35.60 33.93
C ASP A 1093 3.14 35.96 35.35
N ALA A 1094 2.22 35.18 35.92
CA ALA A 1094 1.76 35.36 37.30
C ALA A 1094 2.87 35.16 38.35
N MET A 1095 3.86 34.31 38.04
CA MET A 1095 5.04 34.09 38.88
C MET A 1095 6.16 35.12 38.64
N GLY A 1096 6.05 35.98 37.61
CA GLY A 1096 7.06 36.98 37.27
C GLY A 1096 8.39 36.40 36.74
N VAL A 1097 8.37 35.18 36.19
CA VAL A 1097 9.58 34.45 35.76
C VAL A 1097 9.66 34.20 34.25
N SER A 1098 8.71 34.68 33.45
CA SER A 1098 8.68 34.47 32.00
C SER A 1098 9.97 34.85 31.30
N ASN A 1099 10.57 36.00 31.66
CA ASN A 1099 11.83 36.49 31.06
C ASN A 1099 13.05 35.59 31.35
N GLN A 1100 12.90 34.57 32.21
CA GLN A 1100 13.96 33.62 32.57
C GLN A 1100 13.89 32.32 31.75
N VAL A 1101 12.86 32.16 30.90
CA VAL A 1101 12.66 30.99 30.03
C VAL A 1101 13.03 31.37 28.60
N THR A 1102 14.00 30.67 28.02
CA THR A 1102 14.66 31.09 26.76
C THR A 1102 13.76 31.09 25.52
N TYR A 1103 12.72 30.26 25.49
CA TYR A 1103 11.86 30.05 24.31
C TYR A 1103 10.42 30.57 24.51
N ILE A 1104 10.16 31.36 25.57
CA ILE A 1104 8.79 31.75 25.93
C ILE A 1104 8.10 32.58 24.83
N ASP A 1105 8.83 33.44 24.14
CA ASP A 1105 8.27 34.29 23.07
C ASP A 1105 7.87 33.44 21.85
N ASP A 1106 8.70 32.48 21.47
CA ASP A 1106 8.36 31.51 20.41
C ASP A 1106 7.15 30.65 20.82
N MET A 1107 7.05 30.27 22.10
CA MET A 1107 5.89 29.57 22.63
C MET A 1107 4.62 30.43 22.51
N ARG A 1108 4.68 31.74 22.83
CA ARG A 1108 3.56 32.67 22.64
C ARG A 1108 3.17 32.76 21.17
N ALA A 1109 4.13 32.94 20.27
CA ALA A 1109 3.88 33.05 18.84
C ALA A 1109 3.17 31.79 18.28
N ARG A 1110 3.64 30.60 18.67
CA ARG A 1110 3.03 29.32 18.26
C ARG A 1110 1.67 29.07 18.91
N SER A 1111 1.49 29.49 20.16
CA SER A 1111 0.19 29.46 20.85
C SER A 1111 -0.83 30.30 20.08
N GLN A 1112 -0.45 31.52 19.69
CA GLN A 1112 -1.29 32.43 18.93
C GLN A 1112 -1.61 31.86 17.53
N HIS A 1113 -0.64 31.26 16.87
CA HIS A 1113 -0.86 30.61 15.58
C HIS A 1113 -1.89 29.46 15.67
N LEU A 1114 -1.85 28.64 16.73
CA LEU A 1114 -2.87 27.62 16.96
C LEU A 1114 -4.26 28.24 17.20
N ALA A 1115 -4.33 29.31 18.00
CA ALA A 1115 -5.59 30.02 18.24
C ALA A 1115 -6.21 30.56 16.94
N THR A 1116 -5.45 31.34 16.18
CA THR A 1116 -5.95 32.04 15.00
C THR A 1116 -6.13 31.12 13.80
N ASN A 1117 -5.14 30.27 13.50
CA ASN A 1117 -5.15 29.52 12.23
C ASN A 1117 -5.87 28.16 12.34
N TYR A 1118 -5.83 27.52 13.51
CA TYR A 1118 -6.49 26.22 13.71
C TYR A 1118 -7.84 26.39 14.39
N ILE A 1119 -7.89 27.00 15.57
CA ILE A 1119 -9.11 26.98 16.39
C ILE A 1119 -10.18 27.90 15.80
N GLU A 1120 -9.91 29.21 15.70
CA GLU A 1120 -10.89 30.22 15.28
C GLU A 1120 -11.44 29.96 13.87
N ARG A 1121 -10.55 29.66 12.91
CA ARG A 1121 -10.95 29.38 11.52
C ARG A 1121 -11.80 28.12 11.39
N LEU A 1122 -11.39 27.00 11.99
CA LEU A 1122 -12.15 25.75 11.92
C LEU A 1122 -13.49 25.87 12.65
N MET A 1123 -13.51 26.57 13.79
CA MET A 1123 -14.74 26.90 14.51
C MET A 1123 -15.69 27.74 13.66
N SER A 1124 -15.19 28.79 13.00
CA SER A 1124 -15.98 29.65 12.12
C SER A 1124 -16.59 28.86 10.96
N VAL A 1125 -15.81 28.01 10.30
CA VAL A 1125 -16.29 27.14 9.21
C VAL A 1125 -17.37 26.18 9.72
N TYR A 1126 -17.17 25.55 10.88
CA TYR A 1126 -18.16 24.65 11.47
C TYR A 1126 -19.47 25.34 11.80
N GLN A 1127 -19.39 26.51 12.44
CA GLN A 1127 -20.57 27.30 12.79
C GLN A 1127 -21.36 27.72 11.55
N ALA A 1128 -20.65 28.17 10.50
CA ALA A 1128 -21.29 28.68 9.29
C ALA A 1128 -21.91 27.56 8.43
N LYS A 1129 -21.28 26.38 8.36
CA LYS A 1129 -21.66 25.33 7.39
C LYS A 1129 -22.35 24.11 8.00
N TYR A 1130 -21.93 23.64 9.18
CA TYR A 1130 -22.33 22.30 9.67
C TYR A 1130 -23.22 22.33 10.92
N GLN A 1131 -23.02 23.30 11.81
CA GLN A 1131 -23.65 23.34 13.14
C GLN A 1131 -25.18 23.26 13.11
N ALA A 1132 -25.83 24.00 12.20
CA ALA A 1132 -27.29 23.98 12.09
C ALA A 1132 -27.84 22.63 11.58
N ASN A 1133 -27.13 21.95 10.67
CA ASN A 1133 -27.53 20.64 10.16
C ASN A 1133 -27.29 19.54 11.19
N ASN A 1134 -26.13 19.55 11.85
CA ASN A 1134 -25.81 18.60 12.91
C ASN A 1134 -26.80 18.69 14.08
N ALA A 1135 -27.22 19.90 14.47
CA ALA A 1135 -28.25 20.09 15.48
C ALA A 1135 -29.59 19.41 15.08
N LYS A 1136 -29.97 19.47 13.80
CA LYS A 1136 -31.18 18.79 13.29
C LYS A 1136 -31.02 17.28 13.26
N ILE A 1137 -29.87 16.77 12.82
CA ILE A 1137 -29.54 15.32 12.84
C ILE A 1137 -29.67 14.79 14.27
N ILE A 1138 -29.06 15.47 15.24
CA ILE A 1138 -29.08 15.07 16.65
C ILE A 1138 -30.50 15.13 17.23
N ALA A 1139 -31.24 16.21 16.97
CA ALA A 1139 -32.61 16.38 17.46
C ALA A 1139 -33.57 15.32 16.88
N LYS A 1140 -33.33 14.86 15.65
CA LYS A 1140 -34.13 13.84 14.99
C LYS A 1140 -33.83 12.42 15.48
N GLY A 1141 -32.59 12.14 15.88
CA GLY A 1141 -32.13 10.80 16.24
C GLY A 1141 -31.59 10.00 15.05
N PRO A 1142 -31.05 8.79 15.29
CA PRO A 1142 -30.52 7.93 14.24
C PRO A 1142 -31.69 7.28 13.47
N THR A 1143 -31.92 7.77 12.25
CA THR A 1143 -32.91 7.23 11.29
C THR A 1143 -32.21 6.48 10.16
N ASP A 1144 -32.91 5.70 9.34
CA ASP A 1144 -32.31 5.03 8.17
C ASP A 1144 -31.58 6.01 7.25
N TRP A 1145 -32.04 7.26 7.18
CA TRP A 1145 -31.37 8.35 6.46
C TRP A 1145 -30.06 8.80 7.11
N SER A 1146 -30.05 8.97 8.44
CA SER A 1146 -28.98 9.68 9.16
C SER A 1146 -28.07 8.79 10.02
N TYR A 1147 -28.36 7.50 10.18
CA TYR A 1147 -27.69 6.65 11.17
C TYR A 1147 -26.16 6.59 11.00
N ALA A 1148 -25.66 6.56 9.76
CA ALA A 1148 -24.23 6.55 9.47
C ALA A 1148 -23.54 7.89 9.83
N THR A 1149 -24.20 9.03 9.56
CA THR A 1149 -23.67 10.37 9.85
C THR A 1149 -23.87 10.79 11.33
N PHE A 1150 -24.80 10.14 12.03
CA PHE A 1150 -25.24 10.55 13.37
C PHE A 1150 -24.11 10.58 14.42
N PRO A 1151 -23.24 9.55 14.55
CA PRO A 1151 -22.13 9.59 15.50
C PRO A 1151 -21.17 10.76 15.28
N ASP A 1152 -20.81 11.03 14.02
CA ASP A 1152 -19.90 12.13 13.66
C ASP A 1152 -20.53 13.51 13.90
N ALA A 1153 -21.83 13.66 13.60
CA ALA A 1153 -22.58 14.87 13.94
C ALA A 1153 -22.63 15.09 15.46
N LYS A 1154 -22.82 14.02 16.24
CA LYS A 1154 -22.86 14.07 17.70
C LYS A 1154 -21.51 14.47 18.30
N PHE A 1155 -20.42 13.82 17.90
CA PHE A 1155 -19.07 14.21 18.33
C PHE A 1155 -18.80 15.68 18.02
N SER A 1156 -19.07 16.11 16.77
CA SER A 1156 -18.79 17.48 16.32
C SER A 1156 -19.51 18.53 17.17
N GLN A 1157 -20.76 18.27 17.52
CA GLN A 1157 -21.55 19.17 18.37
C GLN A 1157 -21.06 19.18 19.84
N GLU A 1158 -20.63 18.04 20.37
CA GLU A 1158 -20.06 17.94 21.72
C GLU A 1158 -18.71 18.65 21.83
N ALA A 1159 -17.85 18.51 20.82
CA ALA A 1159 -16.58 19.22 20.71
C ALA A 1159 -16.78 20.73 20.59
N TRP A 1160 -17.68 21.16 19.69
CA TRP A 1160 -18.06 22.57 19.53
C TRP A 1160 -18.50 23.22 20.84
N THR A 1161 -19.33 22.53 21.63
CA THR A 1161 -19.84 23.04 22.91
C THR A 1161 -18.70 23.31 23.90
N ARG A 1162 -17.69 22.43 23.95
CA ARG A 1162 -16.51 22.56 24.82
C ARG A 1162 -15.54 23.64 24.33
N LEU A 1163 -15.31 23.71 23.01
CA LEU A 1163 -14.55 24.78 22.36
C LEU A 1163 -15.16 26.16 22.68
N LYS A 1164 -16.48 26.30 22.56
CA LYS A 1164 -17.19 27.55 22.90
C LYS A 1164 -17.11 27.87 24.40
N ALA A 1165 -17.21 26.86 25.26
CA ALA A 1165 -17.06 27.04 26.71
C ALA A 1165 -15.67 27.58 27.07
N TRP A 1166 -14.61 27.08 26.41
CA TRP A 1166 -13.26 27.63 26.56
C TRP A 1166 -13.20 29.12 26.20
N VAL A 1167 -13.64 29.49 24.99
CA VAL A 1167 -13.63 30.89 24.53
C VAL A 1167 -14.41 31.80 25.47
N THR A 1168 -15.56 31.34 25.98
CA THR A 1168 -16.42 32.16 26.84
C THR A 1168 -15.87 32.35 28.25
N LYS A 1169 -15.21 31.32 28.81
CA LYS A 1169 -14.77 31.28 30.22
C LYS A 1169 -13.30 31.67 30.43
N PHE A 1170 -12.48 31.69 29.38
CA PHE A 1170 -11.04 31.87 29.49
C PHE A 1170 -10.51 33.13 28.76
N ASN A 1171 -11.20 33.60 27.73
CA ASN A 1171 -10.87 34.88 27.06
C ASN A 1171 -11.65 36.09 27.61
N ASN A 1172 -12.58 35.85 28.54
CA ASN A 1172 -13.21 36.87 29.40
C ASN A 1172 -12.74 36.65 30.83
#